data_AF-A0A5B9Q3V2-F1
#
_entry.id   AF-A0A5B9Q3V2-F1
#
_cell.length_a   1.000
_cell.length_b   1.000
_cell.length_c   1.000
_cell.angle_alpha   90.00
_cell.angle_beta   90.00
_cell.angle_gamma   90.00
#
_symmetry.space_group_name_H-M   'P 1'
#
loop_
_entity.id
_entity.type
_entity.pdbx_description
1 polymer ?
#
loop_
_entity_poly.entity_id
_entity_poly.type
_entity_poly.pdbx_seq_one_letter_code
_entity_poly.pdbx_strand_id
1 'polypeptide(L)'
;MTDSRATLLPKTCDVGIVCCLFVALLVCNPAKGADPTALEHFQNQIKPILEEKCYDCHGYGMEEGSVAFDGFESDEALITEPELWHRALRMLRSGLMPPAEMPSLTAEEMQQMEHWIKTDVFRGDAENPDPGHVTLRRLNRVEYRNTIRDLLGVDYDVKENFPQDDSGHGFDNLGEVLTVSPLLLEKYLGAAREIVAKGVPTKAEPGKDKFFPRAVPEDAAEKQAYARELLGDFASRAYRRPVDDETAEGLAQLAESVYSQPGATFEKGVAEAVAAVLTSPRFLFREDFTDEAATVEGYAYLDDYSIASRLSYFLWSSMPDAELLELAAENKLRENLPAQLDRMLKSNKSKEFVRNFAGQWLRSRDIEFAIVNGPQVMRNDQAPRQNSDRLRKRFRQLRAIPEEDLTEDERVEFKKILDDFRESRGRFDDYELRGDLRRAMRMETEMVFENIVREDRSLLELIDSDYTFLNERLAKHYNIEDVEGDEMRLVKLPEGSVRGGILTQGTMLAVTSNPDRTSPVKRGLFILDNILGTPPPPPPPNIPALEDAGTRSEKRTFTIAEALAVHRAEPLCSSCHNRMDPLGLALEQFNALGILRETDHGKPVVTEGELITGEQFTDIRELKRILATEHHTEFYRCLTEKMLIYALGRGIDYHDTETVDAIVEQLEASGGRPSVLFKGIVNSAAFQKTRSAKPPDTVDLRREAGEVL
;
A
#
# COMPACT_ATOMS: atom_id res chain seq x y z
N MET A 1 -66.45 48.01 -0.83
CA MET A 1 -67.63 48.14 -1.72
C MET A 1 -67.68 46.90 -2.59
N THR A 2 -68.52 45.95 -2.18
CA THR A 2 -69.60 45.35 -2.99
C THR A 2 -69.12 44.38 -4.06
N ASP A 3 -68.84 43.14 -3.65
CA ASP A 3 -69.82 42.03 -3.71
C ASP A 3 -70.94 42.22 -4.77
N SER A 4 -71.01 41.36 -5.80
CA SER A 4 -71.94 40.21 -5.78
C SER A 4 -72.25 39.60 -7.15
N ARG A 5 -72.45 38.28 -7.09
CA ARG A 5 -73.36 37.40 -7.88
C ARG A 5 -72.88 36.94 -9.25
N ALA A 6 -72.46 35.67 -9.44
CA ALA A 6 -73.07 34.37 -9.10
C ALA A 6 -74.36 34.07 -9.87
N THR A 7 -74.38 32.91 -10.54
CA THR A 7 -75.46 31.89 -10.66
C THR A 7 -75.11 31.02 -11.88
N LEU A 8 -75.32 29.70 -11.96
CA LEU A 8 -75.79 28.63 -11.07
C LEU A 8 -75.64 27.35 -11.91
N LEU A 9 -75.19 26.22 -11.35
CA LEU A 9 -76.02 25.01 -11.15
C LEU A 9 -75.14 23.81 -10.72
N PRO A 10 -75.74 22.82 -10.02
CA PRO A 10 -75.08 21.95 -9.05
C PRO A 10 -75.02 20.49 -9.52
N LYS A 11 -74.29 19.65 -8.76
CA LYS A 11 -74.79 18.34 -8.26
C LYS A 11 -73.70 17.62 -7.44
N THR A 12 -74.04 17.43 -6.16
CA THR A 12 -73.88 16.23 -5.33
C THR A 12 -72.50 15.57 -5.13
N CYS A 13 -72.10 15.59 -3.85
CA CYS A 13 -71.34 14.61 -3.06
C CYS A 13 -70.94 13.30 -3.73
N ASP A 14 -69.64 12.99 -3.72
CA ASP A 14 -69.03 11.95 -2.86
C ASP A 14 -67.55 11.79 -3.25
N VAL A 15 -66.63 12.28 -2.42
CA VAL A 15 -65.24 11.81 -2.41
C VAL A 15 -64.83 11.61 -0.97
N GLY A 16 -64.86 10.35 -0.55
CA GLY A 16 -64.23 9.89 0.68
C GLY A 16 -62.74 10.17 0.63
N ILE A 17 -62.24 10.81 1.68
CA ILE A 17 -60.82 10.95 1.96
C ILE A 17 -60.30 9.55 2.31
N VAL A 18 -59.69 8.88 1.33
CA VAL A 18 -58.86 7.71 1.59
C VAL A 18 -57.51 8.22 2.08
N CYS A 19 -57.33 8.12 3.40
CA CYS A 19 -56.06 8.24 4.07
C CYS A 19 -55.13 7.15 3.52
N CYS A 20 -54.27 7.49 2.55
CA CYS A 20 -53.21 6.59 2.09
C CYS A 20 -52.13 6.54 3.17
N LEU A 21 -52.30 5.61 4.11
CA LEU A 21 -51.23 5.01 4.88
C LEU A 21 -50.21 4.43 3.89
N PHE A 22 -49.14 5.17 3.62
CA PHE A 22 -47.91 4.57 3.11
C PHE A 22 -47.32 3.73 4.25
N VAL A 23 -47.80 2.49 4.36
CA VAL A 23 -47.06 1.43 5.04
C VAL A 23 -45.85 1.17 4.15
N ALA A 24 -44.71 1.75 4.52
CA ALA A 24 -43.43 1.27 4.07
C ALA A 24 -43.31 -0.18 4.58
N LEU A 25 -43.62 -1.14 3.72
CA LEU A 25 -43.14 -2.51 3.87
C LEU A 25 -41.62 -2.44 3.74
N LEU A 26 -40.96 -2.18 4.88
CA LEU A 26 -39.62 -2.70 5.12
C LEU A 26 -39.72 -4.21 4.88
N VAL A 27 -39.24 -4.65 3.73
CA VAL A 27 -38.78 -6.02 3.61
C VAL A 27 -37.54 -6.09 4.50
N CYS A 28 -37.75 -6.34 5.78
CA CYS A 28 -36.70 -6.83 6.65
C CYS A 28 -36.24 -8.14 6.02
N ASN A 29 -35.06 -8.13 5.42
CA ASN A 29 -34.31 -9.37 5.26
C ASN A 29 -34.19 -9.94 6.68
N PRO A 30 -34.68 -11.15 6.98
CA PRO A 30 -34.37 -11.74 8.26
C PRO A 30 -32.85 -11.81 8.32
N ALA A 31 -32.25 -11.16 9.33
CA ALA A 31 -30.89 -11.45 9.72
C ALA A 31 -30.84 -12.98 9.85
N LYS A 32 -30.00 -13.64 9.04
CA LYS A 32 -29.73 -15.06 9.24
C LYS A 32 -29.16 -15.12 10.65
N GLY A 33 -29.95 -15.65 11.59
CA GLY A 33 -29.51 -15.82 12.95
C GLY A 33 -28.20 -16.61 12.98
N ALA A 34 -27.43 -16.42 14.05
CA ALA A 34 -26.21 -17.20 14.24
C ALA A 34 -26.54 -18.69 14.18
N ASP A 35 -25.59 -19.50 13.70
CA ASP A 35 -25.72 -20.95 13.80
C ASP A 35 -25.94 -21.29 15.29
N PRO A 36 -27.00 -22.03 15.66
CA PRO A 36 -27.26 -22.40 17.05
C PRO A 36 -26.04 -23.03 17.74
N THR A 37 -25.18 -23.71 16.98
CA THR A 37 -23.92 -24.29 17.48
C THR A 37 -22.86 -23.23 17.81
N ALA A 38 -22.69 -22.22 16.95
CA ALA A 38 -21.76 -21.10 17.17
C ALA A 38 -22.11 -20.27 18.41
N LEU A 39 -23.41 -20.05 18.64
CA LEU A 39 -23.90 -19.35 19.84
C LEU A 39 -23.67 -20.17 21.12
N GLU A 40 -23.91 -21.48 21.07
CA GLU A 40 -23.64 -22.38 22.20
C GLU A 40 -22.15 -22.43 22.54
N HIS A 41 -21.28 -22.52 21.53
CA HIS A 41 -19.83 -22.45 21.72
C HIS A 41 -19.43 -21.12 22.35
N PHE A 42 -19.93 -19.98 21.84
CA PHE A 42 -19.63 -18.67 22.41
C PHE A 42 -20.00 -18.60 23.89
N GLN A 43 -21.23 -18.97 24.25
CA GLN A 43 -21.74 -18.85 25.62
C GLN A 43 -21.01 -19.75 26.62
N ASN A 44 -20.65 -20.97 26.20
CA ASN A 44 -20.05 -21.95 27.09
C ASN A 44 -18.52 -21.87 27.17
N GLN A 45 -17.87 -21.39 26.11
CA GLN A 45 -16.42 -21.49 25.96
C GLN A 45 -15.73 -20.13 25.89
N ILE A 46 -16.33 -19.13 25.23
CA ILE A 46 -15.65 -17.86 24.94
C ILE A 46 -16.06 -16.77 25.92
N LYS A 47 -17.35 -16.63 26.19
CA LYS A 47 -17.89 -15.62 27.11
C LYS A 47 -17.26 -15.68 28.50
N PRO A 48 -17.02 -16.86 29.13
CA PRO A 48 -16.33 -16.92 30.41
C PRO A 48 -14.89 -16.35 30.35
N ILE A 49 -14.16 -16.60 29.26
CA ILE A 49 -12.82 -16.04 29.05
C ILE A 49 -12.90 -14.51 28.94
N LEU A 50 -13.87 -13.98 28.18
CA LEU A 50 -14.04 -12.53 28.05
C LEU A 50 -14.42 -11.87 29.38
N GLU A 51 -15.34 -12.47 30.14
CA GLU A 51 -15.76 -11.98 31.45
C GLU A 51 -14.59 -11.95 32.44
N GLU A 52 -13.71 -12.96 32.43
CA GLU A 52 -12.57 -13.05 33.34
C GLU A 52 -11.38 -12.16 32.91
N LYS A 53 -11.10 -12.06 31.61
CA LYS A 53 -9.85 -11.49 31.09
C LYS A 53 -10.01 -10.14 30.39
N CYS A 54 -11.20 -9.83 29.88
CA CYS A 54 -11.42 -8.70 28.95
C CYS A 54 -12.43 -7.66 29.47
N TYR A 55 -13.46 -8.07 30.20
CA TYR A 55 -14.60 -7.20 30.53
C TYR A 55 -14.26 -6.06 31.50
N ASP A 56 -13.17 -6.15 32.25
CA ASP A 56 -12.69 -5.04 33.07
C ASP A 56 -12.39 -3.76 32.24
N CYS A 57 -12.03 -3.91 30.96
CA CYS A 57 -11.74 -2.81 30.02
C CYS A 57 -12.75 -2.71 28.87
N HIS A 58 -13.32 -3.83 28.44
CA HIS A 58 -14.21 -3.95 27.27
C HIS A 58 -15.64 -4.37 27.65
N GLY A 59 -16.04 -4.14 28.89
CA GLY A 59 -17.38 -4.44 29.38
C GLY A 59 -17.70 -3.67 30.66
N TYR A 60 -18.83 -3.98 31.29
CA TYR A 60 -19.28 -3.37 32.54
C TYR A 60 -19.36 -1.84 32.52
N GLY A 61 -19.66 -1.27 31.35
CA GLY A 61 -19.72 0.18 31.11
C GLY A 61 -18.39 0.82 30.70
N MET A 62 -17.33 0.02 30.53
CA MET A 62 -16.05 0.44 29.94
C MET A 62 -16.04 0.16 28.43
N GLU A 63 -15.38 1.02 27.66
CA GLU A 63 -15.30 0.95 26.19
C GLU A 63 -13.91 1.31 25.67
N GLU A 64 -12.86 0.72 26.26
CA GLU A 64 -11.49 0.97 25.83
C GLU A 64 -11.29 0.61 24.35
N GLY A 65 -10.55 1.45 23.63
CA GLY A 65 -10.37 1.29 22.18
C GLY A 65 -11.67 1.39 21.37
N SER A 66 -12.74 1.96 21.94
CA SER A 66 -14.08 2.01 21.34
C SER A 66 -14.69 0.61 21.09
N VAL A 67 -14.38 -0.34 21.97
CA VAL A 67 -14.90 -1.70 21.94
C VAL A 67 -15.54 -2.04 23.29
N ALA A 68 -16.80 -2.42 23.26
CA ALA A 68 -17.55 -2.97 24.40
C ALA A 68 -18.29 -4.24 23.96
N PHE A 69 -17.91 -5.40 24.49
CA PHE A 69 -18.49 -6.70 24.11
C PHE A 69 -19.91 -6.88 24.66
N ASP A 70 -20.26 -6.21 25.76
CA ASP A 70 -21.60 -6.24 26.37
C ASP A 70 -22.52 -5.10 25.89
N GLY A 71 -22.07 -4.27 24.95
CA GLY A 71 -22.84 -3.17 24.36
C GLY A 71 -23.85 -3.59 23.28
N PHE A 72 -23.88 -4.86 22.91
CA PHE A 72 -24.76 -5.42 21.88
C PHE A 72 -26.12 -5.85 22.46
N GLU A 73 -27.18 -5.84 21.63
CA GLU A 73 -28.54 -6.22 22.07
C GLU A 73 -28.65 -7.69 22.52
N SER A 74 -27.75 -8.55 22.05
CA SER A 74 -27.68 -9.97 22.41
C SER A 74 -26.29 -10.55 22.09
N ASP A 75 -25.97 -11.70 22.69
CA ASP A 75 -24.78 -12.50 22.33
C ASP A 75 -24.79 -12.85 20.82
N GLU A 76 -25.97 -13.11 20.25
CA GLU A 76 -26.15 -13.40 18.82
C GLU A 76 -25.72 -12.21 17.94
N ALA A 77 -26.13 -11.00 18.30
CA ALA A 77 -25.74 -9.79 17.58
C ALA A 77 -24.22 -9.57 17.62
N LEU A 78 -23.59 -9.81 18.78
CA LEU A 78 -22.14 -9.69 18.96
C LEU A 78 -21.36 -10.68 18.07
N ILE A 79 -21.77 -11.96 18.02
CA ILE A 79 -21.02 -12.97 17.26
C ILE A 79 -21.21 -12.83 15.74
N THR A 80 -22.20 -12.04 15.29
CA THR A 80 -22.42 -11.73 13.87
C THR A 80 -21.61 -10.53 13.35
N GLU A 81 -20.66 -10.00 14.12
CA GLU A 81 -19.80 -8.86 13.75
C GLU A 81 -18.37 -9.29 13.33
N PRO A 82 -18.16 -9.81 12.11
CA PRO A 82 -16.86 -10.37 11.70
C PRO A 82 -15.72 -9.34 11.71
N GLU A 83 -16.00 -8.07 11.42
CA GLU A 83 -14.99 -7.01 11.45
C GLU A 83 -14.48 -6.72 12.86
N LEU A 84 -15.36 -6.80 13.86
CA LEU A 84 -14.95 -6.67 15.26
C LEU A 84 -14.03 -7.82 15.65
N TRP A 85 -14.43 -9.05 15.34
CA TRP A 85 -13.67 -10.25 15.68
C TRP A 85 -12.37 -10.39 14.91
N HIS A 86 -12.29 -9.87 13.68
CA HIS A 86 -11.02 -9.79 12.93
C HIS A 86 -10.03 -8.83 13.60
N ARG A 87 -10.50 -7.67 14.10
CA ARG A 87 -9.65 -6.78 14.90
C ARG A 87 -9.23 -7.44 16.22
N ALA A 88 -10.16 -8.11 16.91
CA ALA A 88 -9.87 -8.82 18.15
C ALA A 88 -8.80 -9.91 17.94
N LEU A 89 -8.96 -10.74 16.90
CA LEU A 89 -7.99 -11.79 16.55
C LEU A 89 -6.58 -11.22 16.30
N ARG A 90 -6.48 -10.08 15.60
CA ARG A 90 -5.19 -9.40 15.39
C ARG A 90 -4.55 -8.93 16.70
N MET A 91 -5.33 -8.38 17.63
CA MET A 91 -4.81 -7.91 18.92
C MET A 91 -4.38 -9.08 19.83
N LEU A 92 -5.14 -10.17 19.82
CA LEU A 92 -4.81 -11.39 20.55
C LEU A 92 -3.51 -12.03 20.02
N ARG A 93 -3.41 -12.20 18.69
CA ARG A 93 -2.23 -12.80 18.04
C ARG A 93 -0.94 -12.00 18.20
N SER A 94 -1.05 -10.70 18.45
CA SER A 94 0.11 -9.81 18.65
C SER A 94 0.49 -9.65 20.12
N GLY A 95 -0.17 -10.38 21.04
CA GLY A 95 0.08 -10.27 22.47
C GLY A 95 -0.25 -8.89 23.07
N LEU A 96 -0.93 -8.03 22.30
CA LEU A 96 -1.31 -6.68 22.74
C LEU A 96 -2.51 -6.69 23.67
N MET A 97 -3.30 -7.76 23.64
CA MET A 97 -4.46 -7.97 24.48
C MET A 97 -4.45 -9.37 25.07
N PRO A 98 -4.73 -9.52 26.39
CA PRO A 98 -4.87 -8.47 27.39
C PRO A 98 -3.57 -7.71 27.65
N PRO A 99 -3.62 -6.46 28.15
CA PRO A 99 -2.42 -5.70 28.51
C PRO A 99 -1.58 -6.43 29.58
N ALA A 100 -0.27 -6.15 29.64
CA ALA A 100 0.67 -6.82 30.55
C ALA A 100 0.31 -6.74 32.05
N GLU A 101 -0.49 -5.75 32.46
CA GLU A 101 -0.96 -5.56 33.84
C GLU A 101 -2.17 -6.45 34.20
N MET A 102 -2.82 -7.05 33.19
CA MET A 102 -4.00 -7.89 33.32
C MET A 102 -3.64 -9.38 33.25
N PRO A 103 -4.52 -10.28 33.74
CA PRO A 103 -4.29 -11.72 33.62
C PRO A 103 -4.16 -12.14 32.15
N SER A 104 -3.02 -12.72 31.78
CA SER A 104 -2.76 -13.23 30.43
C SER A 104 -3.64 -14.46 30.11
N LEU A 105 -3.90 -14.69 28.82
CA LEU A 105 -4.49 -15.95 28.37
C LEU A 105 -3.45 -17.08 28.44
N THR A 106 -3.92 -18.27 28.80
CA THR A 106 -3.18 -19.52 28.59
C THR A 106 -3.12 -19.87 27.11
N ALA A 107 -2.19 -20.75 26.72
CA ALA A 107 -2.06 -21.20 25.34
C ALA A 107 -3.35 -21.90 24.85
N GLU A 108 -4.00 -22.66 25.74
CA GLU A 108 -5.27 -23.34 25.48
C GLU A 108 -6.41 -22.33 25.26
N GLU A 109 -6.54 -21.31 26.11
CA GLU A 109 -7.56 -20.26 25.94
C GLU A 109 -7.35 -19.47 24.65
N MET A 110 -6.10 -19.15 24.31
CA MET A 110 -5.76 -18.46 23.06
C MET A 110 -6.13 -19.30 21.84
N GLN A 111 -5.79 -20.59 21.85
CA GLN A 111 -6.17 -21.53 20.78
C GLN A 111 -7.70 -21.66 20.66
N GLN A 112 -8.39 -21.71 21.79
CA GLN A 112 -9.85 -21.81 21.84
C GLN A 112 -10.53 -20.58 21.24
N MET A 113 -10.06 -19.37 21.60
CA MET A 113 -10.54 -18.12 21.01
C MET A 113 -10.27 -18.04 19.52
N GLU A 114 -9.04 -18.34 19.10
CA GLU A 114 -8.67 -18.30 17.68
C GLU A 114 -9.48 -19.29 16.85
N HIS A 115 -9.61 -20.53 17.32
CA HIS A 115 -10.38 -21.56 16.63
C HIS A 115 -11.83 -21.12 16.46
N TRP A 116 -12.48 -20.68 17.55
CA TRP A 116 -13.86 -20.21 17.51
C TRP A 116 -14.07 -19.01 16.57
N ILE A 117 -13.18 -18.00 16.61
CA ILE A 117 -13.29 -16.85 15.69
C ILE A 117 -13.21 -17.32 14.23
N LYS A 118 -12.26 -18.22 13.92
CA LYS A 118 -12.05 -18.68 12.55
C LYS A 118 -13.19 -19.58 12.05
N THR A 119 -13.67 -20.52 12.87
CA THR A 119 -14.69 -21.49 12.43
C THR A 119 -16.11 -20.96 12.56
N ASP A 120 -16.43 -20.29 13.66
CA ASP A 120 -17.82 -20.01 14.01
C ASP A 120 -18.23 -18.60 13.55
N VAL A 121 -17.31 -17.61 13.70
CA VAL A 121 -17.56 -16.24 13.25
C VAL A 121 -17.25 -16.08 11.77
N PHE A 122 -16.05 -16.46 11.32
CA PHE A 122 -15.66 -16.28 9.91
C PHE A 122 -16.19 -17.38 8.99
N ARG A 123 -16.60 -18.52 9.55
CA ARG A 123 -17.00 -19.71 8.77
C ARG A 123 -15.89 -20.17 7.83
N GLY A 124 -14.65 -20.08 8.31
CA GLY A 124 -13.46 -20.48 7.58
C GLY A 124 -13.45 -22.00 7.33
N ASP A 125 -13.05 -22.37 6.12
CA ASP A 125 -12.82 -23.74 5.71
C ASP A 125 -11.36 -23.83 5.22
N ALA A 126 -10.50 -24.49 5.99
CA ALA A 126 -9.09 -24.64 5.65
C ALA A 126 -8.86 -25.51 4.40
N GLU A 127 -9.77 -26.45 4.10
CA GLU A 127 -9.69 -27.33 2.93
C GLU A 127 -10.21 -26.64 1.66
N ASN A 128 -11.15 -25.70 1.82
CA ASN A 128 -11.63 -24.84 0.74
C ASN A 128 -11.68 -23.36 1.15
N PRO A 129 -10.52 -22.68 1.26
CA PRO A 129 -10.46 -21.29 1.72
C PRO A 129 -11.24 -20.36 0.81
N ASP A 130 -11.86 -19.35 1.43
CA ASP A 130 -12.59 -18.32 0.71
C ASP A 130 -11.62 -17.45 -0.13
N PRO A 131 -11.87 -17.24 -1.44
CA PRO A 131 -11.01 -16.42 -2.28
C PRO A 131 -11.15 -14.90 -2.02
N GLY A 132 -12.07 -14.50 -1.15
CA GLY A 132 -12.46 -13.12 -0.92
C GLY A 132 -13.21 -12.52 -2.11
N HIS A 133 -13.36 -11.20 -2.09
CA HIS A 133 -14.09 -10.46 -3.11
C HIS A 133 -13.22 -10.11 -4.32
N VAL A 134 -13.83 -9.82 -5.47
CA VAL A 134 -13.13 -9.36 -6.68
C VAL A 134 -13.54 -7.93 -6.98
N THR A 135 -12.55 -7.06 -7.18
CA THR A 135 -12.76 -5.67 -7.58
C THR A 135 -12.28 -5.46 -9.01
N LEU A 136 -13.14 -4.86 -9.85
CA LEU A 136 -12.75 -4.44 -11.18
C LEU A 136 -11.67 -3.37 -11.05
N ARG A 137 -10.52 -3.59 -11.71
CA ARG A 137 -9.33 -2.78 -11.51
C ARG A 137 -8.82 -2.25 -12.83
N ARG A 138 -8.66 -0.93 -12.95
CA ARG A 138 -7.93 -0.34 -14.07
C ARG A 138 -6.42 -0.46 -13.91
N LEU A 139 -5.69 -0.34 -15.02
CA LEU A 139 -4.25 -0.13 -14.99
C LEU A 139 -3.96 1.19 -14.26
N ASN A 140 -3.04 1.16 -13.30
CA ASN A 140 -2.45 2.39 -12.77
C ASN A 140 -1.47 2.99 -13.80
N ARG A 141 -0.96 4.19 -13.54
CA ARG A 141 -0.03 4.91 -14.44
C ARG A 141 1.18 4.06 -14.84
N VAL A 142 1.79 3.35 -13.90
CA VAL A 142 2.99 2.53 -14.15
C VAL A 142 2.65 1.34 -15.04
N GLU A 143 1.56 0.65 -14.73
CA GLU A 143 1.06 -0.49 -15.49
C GLU A 143 0.64 -0.10 -16.90
N TYR A 144 -0.03 1.05 -17.07
CA TYR A 144 -0.38 1.59 -18.37
C TYR A 144 0.88 1.88 -19.20
N ARG A 145 1.85 2.62 -18.65
CA ARG A 145 3.11 2.94 -19.32
C ARG A 145 3.86 1.68 -19.77
N ASN A 146 4.02 0.71 -18.86
CA ASN A 146 4.74 -0.53 -19.12
C ASN A 146 4.02 -1.38 -20.18
N THR A 147 2.69 -1.45 -20.12
CA THR A 147 1.88 -2.19 -21.11
C THR A 147 2.00 -1.55 -22.49
N ILE A 148 1.93 -0.22 -22.59
CA ILE A 148 2.11 0.50 -23.86
C ILE A 148 3.51 0.29 -24.43
N ARG A 149 4.55 0.33 -23.58
CA ARG A 149 5.93 0.05 -23.98
C ARG A 149 6.07 -1.37 -24.54
N ASP A 150 5.44 -2.36 -23.90
CA ASP A 150 5.54 -3.75 -24.34
C ASP A 150 4.66 -4.05 -25.57
N LEU A 151 3.57 -3.30 -25.79
CA LEU A 151 2.71 -3.42 -26.98
C LEU A 151 3.30 -2.73 -28.22
N LEU A 152 3.74 -1.48 -28.07
CA LEU A 152 4.06 -0.57 -29.18
C LEU A 152 5.50 -0.05 -29.16
N GLY A 153 6.30 -0.37 -28.14
CA GLY A 153 7.66 0.16 -28.00
C GLY A 153 7.72 1.64 -27.62
N VAL A 154 6.58 2.24 -27.21
CA VAL A 154 6.48 3.65 -26.85
C VAL A 154 6.63 3.83 -25.35
N ASP A 155 7.62 4.62 -24.93
CA ASP A 155 7.76 5.03 -23.53
C ASP A 155 6.96 6.33 -23.28
N TYR A 156 5.70 6.19 -22.89
CA TYR A 156 4.78 7.31 -22.70
C TYR A 156 4.95 7.97 -21.33
N ASP A 157 5.07 9.31 -21.29
CA ASP A 157 5.22 10.05 -20.05
C ASP A 157 3.88 10.20 -19.31
N VAL A 158 3.56 9.21 -18.49
CA VAL A 158 2.36 9.20 -17.66
C VAL A 158 2.42 10.20 -16.50
N LYS A 159 3.60 10.72 -16.12
CA LYS A 159 3.72 11.65 -14.98
C LYS A 159 3.13 13.01 -15.32
N GLU A 160 3.48 13.53 -16.48
CA GLU A 160 3.00 14.82 -17.02
C GLU A 160 1.57 14.74 -17.57
N ASN A 161 1.17 13.58 -18.11
CA ASN A 161 -0.08 13.47 -18.86
C ASN A 161 -1.29 13.02 -18.05
N PHE A 162 -1.11 12.31 -16.93
CA PHE A 162 -2.19 11.79 -16.09
C PHE A 162 -2.20 12.40 -14.66
N PRO A 163 -3.37 12.45 -13.98
CA PRO A 163 -3.52 12.79 -12.55
C PRO A 163 -3.09 11.64 -11.64
N GLN A 164 -2.64 11.92 -10.40
CA GLN A 164 -1.96 10.92 -9.55
C GLN A 164 -2.95 9.83 -9.16
N ASP A 165 -2.50 8.58 -9.23
CA ASP A 165 -3.31 7.48 -8.75
C ASP A 165 -3.42 7.59 -7.24
N ASP A 166 -4.64 7.43 -6.72
CA ASP A 166 -4.88 7.33 -5.29
C ASP A 166 -4.29 6.03 -4.76
N SER A 167 -3.92 6.04 -3.48
CA SER A 167 -3.38 4.86 -2.78
C SER A 167 -4.36 4.34 -1.74
N GLY A 168 -4.57 3.03 -1.71
CA GLY A 168 -5.34 2.32 -0.68
C GLY A 168 -4.45 1.26 -0.02
N HIS A 169 -4.57 1.08 1.29
CA HIS A 169 -3.75 0.12 2.06
C HIS A 169 -2.22 0.23 1.81
N GLY A 170 -1.75 1.41 1.41
CA GLY A 170 -0.33 1.67 1.09
C GLY A 170 0.09 1.42 -0.35
N PHE A 171 -0.81 1.04 -1.26
CA PHE A 171 -0.48 0.78 -2.68
C PHE A 171 -1.40 1.51 -3.67
N ASP A 172 -0.86 1.82 -4.84
CA ASP A 172 -1.49 2.56 -5.95
C ASP A 172 -2.05 1.65 -7.06
N ASN A 173 -2.13 0.35 -6.82
CA ASN A 173 -2.64 -0.64 -7.77
C ASN A 173 -3.95 -1.31 -7.31
N LEU A 174 -4.69 -0.67 -6.40
CA LEU A 174 -5.93 -1.21 -5.83
C LEU A 174 -7.16 -0.79 -6.63
N GLY A 175 -8.02 -1.76 -6.96
CA GLY A 175 -9.28 -1.50 -7.68
C GLY A 175 -10.23 -0.55 -6.95
N GLU A 176 -10.25 -0.60 -5.61
CA GLU A 176 -11.15 0.20 -4.76
C GLU A 176 -10.92 1.71 -4.84
N VAL A 177 -9.67 2.14 -5.09
CA VAL A 177 -9.29 3.56 -5.14
C VAL A 177 -9.03 4.07 -6.56
N LEU A 178 -8.84 3.17 -7.52
CA LEU A 178 -8.56 3.53 -8.92
C LEU A 178 -9.82 3.90 -9.71
N THR A 179 -10.51 4.93 -9.26
CA THR A 179 -11.69 5.48 -9.94
C THR A 179 -11.34 6.13 -11.29
N VAL A 180 -12.34 6.28 -12.17
CA VAL A 180 -12.20 6.98 -13.46
C VAL A 180 -13.00 8.27 -13.43
N SER A 181 -12.30 9.40 -13.40
CA SER A 181 -12.91 10.72 -13.56
C SER A 181 -13.13 11.07 -15.04
N PRO A 182 -14.08 11.96 -15.37
CA PRO A 182 -14.25 12.44 -16.74
C PRO A 182 -12.96 13.02 -17.35
N LEU A 183 -12.18 13.77 -16.56
CA LEU A 183 -10.88 14.29 -16.98
C LEU A 183 -9.90 13.16 -17.34
N LEU A 184 -9.84 12.10 -16.53
CA LEU A 184 -8.96 10.97 -16.80
C LEU A 184 -9.36 10.25 -18.10
N LEU A 185 -10.65 10.11 -18.38
CA LEU A 185 -11.14 9.54 -19.64
C LEU A 185 -10.71 10.39 -20.85
N GLU A 186 -10.85 11.72 -20.78
CA GLU A 186 -10.35 12.62 -21.83
C GLU A 186 -8.84 12.48 -22.05
N LYS A 187 -8.08 12.33 -20.95
CA LYS A 187 -6.64 12.10 -21.01
C LYS A 187 -6.29 10.77 -21.67
N TYR A 188 -7.03 9.69 -21.42
CA TYR A 188 -6.83 8.41 -22.12
C TYR A 188 -7.07 8.53 -23.63
N LEU A 189 -8.12 9.25 -24.04
CA LEU A 189 -8.41 9.50 -25.46
C LEU A 189 -7.27 10.30 -26.13
N GLY A 190 -6.76 11.34 -25.46
CA GLY A 190 -5.61 12.11 -25.93
C GLY A 190 -4.33 11.27 -26.01
N ALA A 191 -4.05 10.51 -24.96
CA ALA A 191 -2.88 9.63 -24.87
C ALA A 191 -2.88 8.59 -25.99
N ALA A 192 -4.01 7.94 -26.26
CA ALA A 192 -4.13 6.92 -27.31
C ALA A 192 -3.71 7.48 -28.69
N ARG A 193 -4.13 8.70 -29.04
CA ARG A 193 -3.73 9.35 -30.30
C ARG A 193 -2.24 9.65 -30.35
N GLU A 194 -1.66 10.16 -29.27
CA GLU A 194 -0.23 10.47 -29.21
C GLU A 194 0.64 9.20 -29.26
N ILE A 195 0.23 8.16 -28.52
CA ILE A 195 0.90 6.87 -28.49
C ILE A 195 0.87 6.23 -29.87
N VAL A 196 -0.29 6.20 -30.51
CA VAL A 196 -0.43 5.64 -31.87
C VAL A 196 0.41 6.41 -32.88
N ALA A 197 0.42 7.74 -32.82
CA ALA A 197 1.24 8.56 -33.71
C ALA A 197 2.75 8.28 -33.59
N LYS A 198 3.21 7.79 -32.42
CA LYS A 198 4.60 7.39 -32.19
C LYS A 198 4.86 5.91 -32.45
N GLY A 199 3.88 5.05 -32.17
CA GLY A 199 4.04 3.59 -32.11
C GLY A 199 3.61 2.85 -33.38
N VAL A 200 2.70 3.40 -34.17
CA VAL A 200 2.25 2.79 -35.43
C VAL A 200 3.00 3.44 -36.61
N PRO A 201 3.79 2.68 -37.39
CA PRO A 201 4.50 3.21 -38.55
C PRO A 201 3.56 3.87 -39.57
N THR A 202 3.97 5.00 -40.14
CA THR A 202 3.18 5.70 -41.17
C THR A 202 3.26 5.07 -42.55
N LYS A 203 4.12 4.06 -42.71
CA LYS A 203 4.33 3.28 -43.92
C LYS A 203 4.69 1.86 -43.52
N ALA A 204 4.00 0.88 -44.09
CA ALA A 204 4.32 -0.53 -43.92
C ALA A 204 5.62 -0.85 -44.67
N GLU A 205 6.70 -1.17 -43.93
CA GLU A 205 7.98 -1.60 -44.48
C GLU A 205 8.35 -2.99 -43.92
N PRO A 206 7.87 -4.08 -44.56
CA PRO A 206 8.10 -5.45 -44.09
C PRO A 206 9.59 -5.73 -43.92
N GLY A 207 9.95 -6.29 -42.75
CA GLY A 207 11.33 -6.59 -42.39
C GLY A 207 12.12 -5.45 -41.75
N LYS A 208 11.59 -4.22 -41.73
CA LYS A 208 12.16 -3.10 -40.96
C LYS A 208 11.36 -2.78 -39.72
N ASP A 209 10.04 -2.77 -39.82
CA ASP A 209 9.14 -2.60 -38.68
C ASP A 209 8.49 -3.93 -38.29
N LYS A 210 8.36 -4.16 -36.98
CA LYS A 210 7.74 -5.39 -36.44
C LYS A 210 6.21 -5.32 -36.44
N PHE A 211 5.64 -4.14 -36.70
CA PHE A 211 4.22 -3.90 -36.60
C PHE A 211 3.48 -4.38 -37.86
N PHE A 212 4.02 -4.14 -39.05
CA PHE A 212 3.51 -4.62 -40.33
C PHE A 212 4.40 -5.75 -40.87
N PRO A 213 4.12 -7.02 -40.52
CA PRO A 213 4.97 -8.15 -40.91
C PRO A 213 4.97 -8.41 -42.42
N ARG A 214 3.95 -7.94 -43.15
CA ARG A 214 3.76 -8.16 -44.58
C ARG A 214 3.37 -6.88 -45.31
N ALA A 215 3.64 -6.83 -46.61
CA ALA A 215 3.27 -5.69 -47.45
C ALA A 215 1.73 -5.60 -47.53
N VAL A 216 1.21 -4.36 -47.60
CA VAL A 216 -0.22 -4.13 -47.71
C VAL A 216 -0.73 -4.67 -49.05
N PRO A 217 -1.69 -5.62 -49.08
CA PRO A 217 -2.26 -6.13 -50.32
C PRO A 217 -2.94 -5.03 -51.15
N GLU A 218 -2.91 -5.16 -52.47
CA GLU A 218 -3.65 -4.24 -53.35
C GLU A 218 -5.14 -4.55 -53.41
N ASP A 219 -5.49 -5.85 -53.43
CA ASP A 219 -6.87 -6.31 -53.43
C ASP A 219 -7.61 -5.92 -52.15
N ALA A 220 -8.86 -5.48 -52.31
CA ALA A 220 -9.64 -4.94 -51.19
C ALA A 220 -9.99 -6.02 -50.16
N ALA A 221 -10.36 -7.22 -50.60
CA ALA A 221 -10.72 -8.32 -49.70
C ALA A 221 -9.48 -8.85 -48.98
N GLU A 222 -8.34 -8.99 -49.67
CA GLU A 222 -7.08 -9.38 -49.04
C GLU A 222 -6.59 -8.32 -48.05
N LYS A 223 -6.77 -7.02 -48.35
CA LYS A 223 -6.43 -5.91 -47.46
C LYS A 223 -7.28 -5.89 -46.19
N GLN A 224 -8.59 -6.13 -46.32
CA GLN A 224 -9.51 -6.24 -45.20
C GLN A 224 -9.15 -7.44 -44.32
N ALA A 225 -8.90 -8.61 -44.94
CA ALA A 225 -8.46 -9.81 -44.23
C ALA A 225 -7.14 -9.59 -43.48
N TYR A 226 -6.19 -8.87 -44.09
CA TYR A 226 -4.93 -8.52 -43.43
C TYR A 226 -5.13 -7.56 -42.23
N ALA A 227 -6.01 -6.55 -42.37
CA ALA A 227 -6.36 -5.66 -41.25
C ALA A 227 -6.97 -6.45 -40.08
N ARG A 228 -7.89 -7.38 -40.39
CA ARG A 228 -8.53 -8.25 -39.40
C ARG A 228 -7.53 -9.11 -38.63
N GLU A 229 -6.61 -9.76 -39.33
CA GLU A 229 -5.54 -10.56 -38.70
C GLU A 229 -4.66 -9.67 -37.80
N LEU A 230 -4.14 -8.58 -38.35
CA LEU A 230 -3.23 -7.68 -37.65
C LEU A 230 -3.87 -7.06 -36.38
N LEU A 231 -5.10 -6.57 -36.50
CA LEU A 231 -5.83 -5.94 -35.40
C LEU A 231 -6.34 -6.97 -34.40
N GLY A 232 -6.69 -8.19 -34.84
CA GLY A 232 -7.05 -9.31 -33.97
C GLY A 232 -5.88 -9.73 -33.07
N ASP A 233 -4.68 -9.88 -33.65
CA ASP A 233 -3.47 -10.21 -32.90
C ASP A 233 -3.08 -9.09 -31.92
N PHE A 234 -3.15 -7.83 -32.38
CA PHE A 234 -2.88 -6.67 -31.53
C PHE A 234 -3.87 -6.58 -30.36
N ALA A 235 -5.17 -6.69 -30.65
CA ALA A 235 -6.22 -6.62 -29.64
C ALA A 235 -6.14 -7.80 -28.67
N SER A 236 -5.76 -9.00 -29.14
CA SER A 236 -5.61 -10.17 -28.26
C SER A 236 -4.51 -9.96 -27.23
N ARG A 237 -3.38 -9.37 -27.63
CA ARG A 237 -2.31 -8.98 -26.69
C ARG A 237 -2.74 -7.85 -25.77
N ALA A 238 -3.38 -6.82 -26.33
CA ALA A 238 -3.80 -5.64 -25.57
C ALA A 238 -4.87 -5.97 -24.51
N TYR A 239 -5.80 -6.86 -24.84
CA TYR A 239 -6.84 -7.36 -23.94
C TYR A 239 -6.40 -8.58 -23.12
N ARG A 240 -5.18 -9.08 -23.37
CA ARG A 240 -4.52 -10.18 -22.64
C ARG A 240 -5.23 -11.53 -22.77
N ARG A 241 -6.02 -11.69 -23.82
CA ARG A 241 -6.78 -12.91 -24.15
C ARG A 241 -7.20 -12.88 -25.62
N PRO A 242 -7.50 -14.03 -26.25
CA PRO A 242 -8.04 -14.07 -27.60
C PRO A 242 -9.30 -13.20 -27.73
N VAL A 243 -9.38 -12.45 -28.83
CA VAL A 243 -10.61 -11.77 -29.22
C VAL A 243 -11.49 -12.68 -30.06
N ASP A 244 -12.80 -12.53 -29.91
CA ASP A 244 -13.77 -13.18 -30.80
C ASP A 244 -13.73 -12.60 -32.22
N ASP A 245 -14.27 -13.37 -33.16
CA ASP A 245 -14.30 -13.00 -34.58
C ASP A 245 -15.07 -11.70 -34.83
N GLU A 246 -16.12 -11.41 -34.04
CA GLU A 246 -16.91 -10.19 -34.14
C GLU A 246 -16.08 -8.96 -33.77
N THR A 247 -15.29 -9.03 -32.70
CA THR A 247 -14.38 -7.96 -32.27
C THR A 247 -13.30 -7.72 -33.32
N ALA A 248 -12.67 -8.78 -33.84
CA ALA A 248 -11.64 -8.64 -34.87
C ALA A 248 -12.20 -8.03 -36.17
N GLU A 249 -13.39 -8.47 -36.58
CA GLU A 249 -14.11 -7.96 -37.75
C GLU A 249 -14.50 -6.49 -37.56
N GLY A 250 -15.05 -6.12 -36.40
CA GLY A 250 -15.43 -4.73 -36.10
C GLY A 250 -14.24 -3.77 -36.12
N LEU A 251 -13.08 -4.21 -35.63
CA LEU A 251 -11.83 -3.43 -35.71
C LEU A 251 -11.35 -3.27 -37.16
N ALA A 252 -11.43 -4.34 -37.97
CA ALA A 252 -11.08 -4.29 -39.39
C ALA A 252 -11.99 -3.32 -40.17
N GLN A 253 -13.30 -3.37 -39.91
CA GLN A 253 -14.28 -2.47 -40.50
C GLN A 253 -14.06 -1.00 -40.09
N LEU A 254 -13.68 -0.76 -38.83
CA LEU A 254 -13.28 0.58 -38.38
C LEU A 254 -12.06 1.08 -39.17
N ALA A 255 -11.02 0.27 -39.30
CA ALA A 255 -9.84 0.63 -40.08
C ALA A 255 -10.21 0.90 -41.55
N GLU A 256 -11.05 0.06 -42.15
CA GLU A 256 -11.54 0.21 -43.53
C GLU A 256 -12.31 1.50 -43.76
N SER A 257 -13.18 1.88 -42.81
CA SER A 257 -13.94 3.12 -42.88
C SER A 257 -13.04 4.37 -42.97
N VAL A 258 -11.80 4.27 -42.48
CA VAL A 258 -10.80 5.34 -42.50
C VAL A 258 -9.92 5.25 -43.75
N TYR A 259 -9.32 4.09 -44.04
CA TYR A 259 -8.39 3.98 -45.16
C TYR A 259 -9.07 4.00 -46.53
N SER A 260 -10.38 3.80 -46.59
CA SER A 260 -11.17 3.95 -47.83
C SER A 260 -11.50 5.41 -48.17
N GLN A 261 -11.19 6.35 -47.26
CA GLN A 261 -11.41 7.78 -47.52
C GLN A 261 -10.37 8.34 -48.51
N PRO A 262 -10.74 9.32 -49.35
CA PRO A 262 -9.81 9.93 -50.30
C PRO A 262 -8.55 10.49 -49.60
N GLY A 263 -7.38 10.02 -50.02
CA GLY A 263 -6.09 10.46 -49.49
C GLY A 263 -5.68 9.86 -48.14
N ALA A 264 -6.47 8.94 -47.58
CA ALA A 264 -6.07 8.15 -46.41
C ALA A 264 -5.20 6.95 -46.82
N THR A 265 -4.41 6.44 -45.86
CA THR A 265 -3.57 5.25 -46.05
C THR A 265 -4.06 4.10 -45.17
N PHE A 266 -3.68 2.88 -45.52
CA PHE A 266 -3.99 1.68 -44.72
C PHE A 266 -3.50 1.83 -43.28
N GLU A 267 -2.27 2.31 -43.11
CA GLU A 267 -1.62 2.52 -41.83
C GLU A 267 -2.39 3.52 -40.96
N LYS A 268 -2.96 4.57 -41.58
CA LYS A 268 -3.83 5.52 -40.87
C LYS A 268 -5.13 4.86 -40.37
N GLY A 269 -5.72 3.96 -41.16
CA GLY A 269 -6.88 3.20 -40.71
C GLY A 269 -6.56 2.24 -39.57
N VAL A 270 -5.45 1.52 -39.67
CA VAL A 270 -4.96 0.65 -38.59
C VAL A 270 -4.65 1.45 -37.33
N ALA A 271 -4.01 2.61 -37.46
CA ALA A 271 -3.73 3.54 -36.36
C ALA A 271 -5.02 3.95 -35.62
N GLU A 272 -6.09 4.29 -36.33
CA GLU A 272 -7.38 4.65 -35.71
C GLU A 272 -7.99 3.47 -34.94
N ALA A 273 -7.95 2.27 -35.52
CA ALA A 273 -8.43 1.07 -34.83
C ALA A 273 -7.60 0.71 -33.59
N VAL A 274 -6.27 0.88 -33.65
CA VAL A 274 -5.39 0.74 -32.48
C VAL A 274 -5.74 1.77 -31.40
N ALA A 275 -6.01 3.02 -31.78
CA ALA A 275 -6.44 4.04 -30.82
C ALA A 275 -7.75 3.63 -30.13
N ALA A 276 -8.70 3.04 -30.87
CA ALA A 276 -9.93 2.50 -30.29
C ALA A 276 -9.62 1.39 -29.27
N VAL A 277 -8.73 0.44 -29.59
CA VAL A 277 -8.28 -0.62 -28.67
C VAL A 277 -7.68 -0.03 -27.39
N LEU A 278 -6.81 0.98 -27.48
CA LEU A 278 -6.16 1.60 -26.31
C LEU A 278 -7.10 2.45 -25.43
N THR A 279 -8.33 2.71 -25.90
CA THR A 279 -9.37 3.44 -25.16
C THR A 279 -10.50 2.54 -24.69
N SER A 280 -10.46 1.26 -25.07
CA SER A 280 -11.45 0.27 -24.70
C SER A 280 -11.37 -0.06 -23.20
N PRO A 281 -12.51 -0.26 -22.52
CA PRO A 281 -12.53 -0.81 -21.16
C PRO A 281 -11.73 -2.12 -21.04
N ARG A 282 -11.77 -2.99 -22.06
CA ARG A 282 -11.02 -4.27 -22.07
C ARG A 282 -9.50 -4.09 -22.07
N PHE A 283 -9.00 -2.92 -22.48
CA PHE A 283 -7.59 -2.57 -22.38
C PHE A 283 -7.26 -1.90 -21.04
N LEU A 284 -8.08 -0.91 -20.66
CA LEU A 284 -7.87 -0.07 -19.47
C LEU A 284 -8.11 -0.82 -18.17
N PHE A 285 -9.00 -1.83 -18.18
CA PHE A 285 -9.35 -2.64 -17.02
C PHE A 285 -8.85 -4.07 -17.16
N ARG A 286 -8.55 -4.65 -16.00
CA ARG A 286 -8.26 -6.07 -15.82
C ARG A 286 -9.53 -6.73 -15.32
N GLU A 287 -10.11 -7.56 -16.18
CA GLU A 287 -11.27 -8.38 -15.88
C GLU A 287 -10.81 -9.82 -15.60
N ASP A 288 -11.40 -10.43 -14.58
CA ASP A 288 -11.18 -11.84 -14.24
C ASP A 288 -12.37 -12.66 -14.75
N PHE A 289 -12.07 -13.79 -15.39
CA PHE A 289 -13.06 -14.68 -15.97
C PHE A 289 -12.92 -16.07 -15.35
N THR A 290 -14.04 -16.78 -15.26
CA THR A 290 -14.10 -18.11 -14.66
C THR A 290 -14.02 -19.22 -15.70
N ASP A 291 -13.39 -20.33 -15.33
CA ASP A 291 -13.53 -21.60 -16.04
C ASP A 291 -14.73 -22.37 -15.48
N GLU A 292 -15.83 -22.35 -16.23
CA GLU A 292 -17.06 -23.06 -15.86
C GLU A 292 -16.85 -24.58 -15.73
N ALA A 293 -15.91 -25.17 -16.46
CA ALA A 293 -15.64 -26.61 -16.44
C ALA A 293 -14.86 -27.05 -15.20
N ALA A 294 -14.07 -26.15 -14.61
CA ALA A 294 -13.31 -26.40 -13.38
C ALA A 294 -14.11 -26.06 -12.11
N THR A 295 -15.29 -25.45 -12.23
CA THR A 295 -16.07 -24.94 -11.09
C THR A 295 -16.68 -26.10 -10.27
N VAL A 296 -16.20 -26.27 -9.03
CA VAL A 296 -16.75 -27.19 -8.02
C VAL A 296 -17.77 -26.41 -7.16
N GLU A 297 -18.70 -27.09 -6.49
CA GLU A 297 -19.64 -26.44 -5.54
C GLU A 297 -18.88 -25.51 -4.56
N GLY A 298 -19.32 -24.25 -4.46
CA GLY A 298 -18.66 -23.20 -3.69
C GLY A 298 -18.02 -22.11 -4.57
N TYR A 299 -16.72 -22.22 -4.82
CA TYR A 299 -15.91 -21.18 -5.48
C TYR A 299 -15.47 -21.59 -6.89
N ALA A 300 -15.59 -20.66 -7.84
CA ALA A 300 -15.22 -20.88 -9.23
C ALA A 300 -13.74 -20.62 -9.47
N TYR A 301 -13.09 -21.48 -10.25
CA TYR A 301 -11.71 -21.26 -10.69
C TYR A 301 -11.65 -20.21 -11.79
N LEU A 302 -10.59 -19.39 -11.78
CA LEU A 302 -10.31 -18.45 -12.86
C LEU A 302 -9.77 -19.16 -14.10
N ASP A 303 -10.02 -18.63 -15.29
CA ASP A 303 -9.37 -19.15 -16.49
C ASP A 303 -7.86 -18.85 -16.49
N ASP A 304 -7.09 -19.62 -17.26
CA ASP A 304 -5.64 -19.47 -17.26
C ASP A 304 -5.18 -18.11 -17.84
N TYR A 305 -6.00 -17.43 -18.65
CA TYR A 305 -5.71 -16.07 -19.11
C TYR A 305 -5.78 -15.05 -17.97
N SER A 306 -6.76 -15.18 -17.09
CA SER A 306 -6.90 -14.35 -15.90
C SER A 306 -5.74 -14.59 -14.94
N ILE A 307 -5.29 -15.84 -14.77
CA ILE A 307 -4.09 -16.17 -13.99
C ILE A 307 -2.82 -15.61 -14.63
N ALA A 308 -2.65 -15.74 -15.95
CA ALA A 308 -1.52 -15.16 -16.68
C ALA A 308 -1.45 -13.65 -16.45
N SER A 309 -2.58 -12.97 -16.57
CA SER A 309 -2.73 -11.53 -16.33
C SER A 309 -2.40 -11.16 -14.88
N ARG A 310 -2.96 -11.87 -13.89
CA ARG A 310 -2.64 -11.66 -12.47
C ARG A 310 -1.15 -11.81 -12.20
N LEU A 311 -0.52 -12.88 -12.71
CA LEU A 311 0.89 -13.17 -12.52
C LEU A 311 1.80 -12.12 -13.19
N SER A 312 1.48 -11.70 -14.42
CA SER A 312 2.28 -10.71 -15.16
C SER A 312 2.24 -9.33 -14.52
N TYR A 313 1.07 -8.86 -14.07
CA TYR A 313 0.96 -7.56 -13.42
C TYR A 313 1.51 -7.57 -12.00
N PHE A 314 1.40 -8.69 -11.29
CA PHE A 314 2.04 -8.86 -9.99
C PHE A 314 3.56 -8.75 -10.10
N LEU A 315 4.21 -9.48 -11.01
CA LEU A 315 5.67 -9.58 -11.05
C LEU A 315 6.35 -8.56 -11.97
N TRP A 316 5.70 -8.18 -13.08
CA TRP A 316 6.31 -7.33 -14.12
C TRP A 316 5.58 -6.00 -14.31
N SER A 317 4.45 -5.78 -13.62
CA SER A 317 3.61 -4.59 -13.77
C SER A 317 3.31 -4.28 -15.25
N SER A 318 3.11 -5.33 -16.05
CA SER A 318 2.87 -5.27 -17.50
C SER A 318 2.08 -6.51 -17.95
N MET A 319 1.68 -6.53 -19.22
CA MET A 319 0.93 -7.64 -19.81
C MET A 319 1.72 -8.96 -19.84
N PRO A 320 1.03 -10.11 -19.92
CA PRO A 320 1.67 -11.41 -20.10
C PRO A 320 2.49 -11.46 -21.39
N ASP A 321 3.57 -12.25 -21.38
CA ASP A 321 4.32 -12.53 -22.60
C ASP A 321 3.70 -13.68 -23.40
N ALA A 322 4.25 -13.95 -24.58
CA ALA A 322 3.75 -14.99 -25.48
C ALA A 322 3.73 -16.37 -24.80
N GLU A 323 4.76 -16.72 -24.03
CA GLU A 323 4.84 -18.01 -23.34
C GLU A 323 3.70 -18.19 -22.32
N LEU A 324 3.37 -17.16 -21.53
CA LEU A 324 2.21 -17.21 -20.63
C LEU A 324 0.88 -17.32 -21.38
N LEU A 325 0.71 -16.58 -22.47
CA LEU A 325 -0.52 -16.61 -23.27
C LEU A 325 -0.69 -17.94 -24.01
N GLU A 326 0.39 -18.56 -24.46
CA GLU A 326 0.40 -19.89 -25.08
C GLU A 326 0.04 -20.98 -24.07
N LEU A 327 0.67 -20.96 -22.88
CA LEU A 327 0.32 -21.89 -21.81
C LEU A 327 -1.14 -21.74 -21.37
N ALA A 328 -1.65 -20.50 -21.33
CA ALA A 328 -3.05 -20.23 -21.03
C ALA A 328 -4.00 -20.73 -22.13
N ALA A 329 -3.62 -20.56 -23.41
CA ALA A 329 -4.39 -21.09 -24.54
C ALA A 329 -4.49 -22.62 -24.52
N GLU A 330 -3.46 -23.30 -24.00
CA GLU A 330 -3.41 -24.75 -23.86
C GLU A 330 -4.03 -25.27 -22.55
N ASN A 331 -4.50 -24.40 -21.65
CA ASN A 331 -4.93 -24.74 -20.28
C ASN A 331 -3.85 -25.50 -19.47
N LYS A 332 -2.58 -25.13 -19.67
CA LYS A 332 -1.42 -25.74 -19.01
C LYS A 332 -0.72 -24.78 -18.06
N LEU A 333 -1.20 -23.55 -17.90
CA LEU A 333 -0.49 -22.55 -17.11
C LEU A 333 -0.43 -22.97 -15.64
N ARG A 334 -1.55 -23.43 -15.07
CA ARG A 334 -1.63 -23.87 -13.66
C ARG A 334 -0.60 -24.95 -13.32
N GLU A 335 -0.45 -25.95 -14.18
CA GLU A 335 0.53 -27.03 -14.02
C GLU A 335 2.00 -26.52 -14.08
N ASN A 336 2.21 -25.41 -14.78
CA ASN A 336 3.52 -24.80 -14.99
C ASN A 336 3.76 -23.55 -14.13
N LEU A 337 2.84 -23.19 -13.22
CA LEU A 337 2.94 -21.99 -12.39
C LEU A 337 4.26 -21.86 -11.63
N PRO A 338 4.77 -22.92 -10.95
CA PRO A 338 6.04 -22.80 -10.24
C PRO A 338 7.22 -22.47 -11.16
N ALA A 339 7.28 -23.08 -12.34
CA ALA A 339 8.33 -22.82 -13.32
C ALA A 339 8.23 -21.40 -13.91
N GLN A 340 7.01 -20.95 -14.19
CA GLN A 340 6.76 -19.59 -14.69
C GLN A 340 7.08 -18.53 -13.64
N LEU A 341 6.73 -18.76 -12.37
CA LEU A 341 7.08 -17.88 -11.26
C LEU A 341 8.61 -17.71 -11.15
N ASP A 342 9.37 -18.81 -11.15
CA ASP A 342 10.84 -18.77 -11.09
C ASP A 342 11.45 -18.06 -12.30
N ARG A 343 10.93 -18.32 -13.51
CA ARG A 343 11.35 -17.66 -14.76
C ARG A 343 11.13 -16.15 -14.67
N MET A 344 9.95 -15.75 -14.20
CA MET A 344 9.54 -14.36 -14.17
C MET A 344 10.28 -13.55 -13.09
N LEU A 345 10.52 -14.13 -11.92
CA LEU A 345 11.31 -13.50 -10.85
C LEU A 345 12.77 -13.27 -11.28
N LYS A 346 13.36 -14.19 -12.06
CA LYS A 346 14.74 -14.05 -12.58
C LYS A 346 14.86 -12.99 -13.68
N SER A 347 13.78 -12.71 -14.41
CA SER A 347 13.75 -11.71 -15.48
C SER A 347 14.16 -10.32 -14.99
N ASN A 348 14.72 -9.49 -15.89
CA ASN A 348 14.95 -8.07 -15.58
C ASN A 348 13.65 -7.28 -15.39
N LYS A 349 12.52 -7.78 -15.92
CA LYS A 349 11.20 -7.16 -15.72
C LYS A 349 10.75 -7.20 -14.25
N SER A 350 11.23 -8.15 -13.43
CA SER A 350 10.88 -8.22 -12.00
C SER A 350 11.41 -7.06 -11.16
N LYS A 351 12.33 -6.24 -11.71
CA LYS A 351 12.73 -4.98 -11.09
C LYS A 351 11.58 -4.01 -10.93
N GLU A 352 10.55 -4.10 -11.79
CA GLU A 352 9.33 -3.30 -11.63
C GLU A 352 8.56 -3.70 -10.38
N PHE A 353 8.42 -5.00 -10.10
CA PHE A 353 7.86 -5.48 -8.83
C PHE A 353 8.65 -4.93 -7.64
N VAL A 354 9.98 -5.06 -7.62
CA VAL A 354 10.82 -4.55 -6.53
C VAL A 354 10.59 -3.05 -6.31
N ARG A 355 10.68 -2.26 -7.39
CA ARG A 355 10.47 -0.80 -7.34
C ARG A 355 9.07 -0.43 -6.88
N ASN A 356 8.04 -1.16 -7.30
CA ASN A 356 6.64 -0.86 -7.01
C ASN A 356 6.23 -1.33 -5.61
N PHE A 357 6.55 -2.57 -5.26
CA PHE A 357 6.19 -3.15 -3.98
C PHE A 357 7.01 -2.54 -2.85
N ALA A 358 8.34 -2.70 -2.86
CA ALA A 358 9.20 -2.15 -1.80
C ALA A 358 9.18 -0.61 -1.77
N GLY A 359 9.02 0.01 -2.94
CA GLY A 359 8.84 1.46 -3.09
C GLY A 359 7.68 2.03 -2.30
N GLN A 360 6.57 1.30 -2.25
CA GLN A 360 5.32 1.73 -1.63
C GLN A 360 5.20 1.22 -0.20
N TRP A 361 5.42 -0.09 0.01
CA TRP A 361 5.38 -0.70 1.33
C TRP A 361 6.40 -0.05 2.29
N LEU A 362 7.67 0.04 1.88
CA LEU A 362 8.72 0.64 2.72
C LEU A 362 8.87 2.15 2.51
N ARG A 363 7.96 2.74 1.73
CA ARG A 363 7.93 4.19 1.41
C ARG A 363 9.23 4.73 0.85
N SER A 364 10.02 3.89 0.18
CA SER A 364 11.34 4.30 -0.31
C SER A 364 11.29 5.30 -1.45
N ARG A 365 10.13 5.43 -2.12
CA ARG A 365 9.88 6.48 -3.13
C ARG A 365 9.75 7.87 -2.53
N ASP A 366 9.25 7.96 -1.29
CA ASP A 366 8.98 9.23 -0.61
C ASP A 366 10.27 10.02 -0.35
N ILE A 367 11.42 9.34 -0.30
CA ILE A 367 12.73 9.99 -0.12
C ILE A 367 13.05 10.97 -1.25
N GLU A 368 12.44 10.86 -2.44
CA GLU A 368 12.66 11.86 -3.50
C GLU A 368 12.03 13.22 -3.14
N PHE A 369 11.02 13.23 -2.27
CA PHE A 369 10.25 14.41 -1.90
C PHE A 369 10.35 14.79 -0.42
N ALA A 370 10.97 13.94 0.41
CA ALA A 370 11.12 14.17 1.84
C ALA A 370 11.84 15.50 2.12
N ILE A 371 11.19 16.43 2.79
CA ILE A 371 11.79 17.72 3.13
C ILE A 371 12.57 17.54 4.42
N VAL A 372 13.90 17.68 4.37
CA VAL A 372 14.80 17.66 5.54
C VAL A 372 15.80 18.81 5.41
N ASN A 373 15.84 19.66 6.43
CA ASN A 373 16.75 20.79 6.56
C ASN A 373 18.01 20.35 7.31
N GLY A 374 18.93 19.76 6.56
CA GLY A 374 20.15 19.21 7.11
C GLY A 374 20.97 20.16 7.98
N PRO A 375 21.21 21.43 7.57
CA PRO A 375 21.91 22.38 8.41
C PRO A 375 21.24 22.62 9.77
N GLN A 376 19.90 22.58 9.84
CA GLN A 376 19.19 22.73 11.11
C GLN A 376 19.27 21.44 11.95
N VAL A 377 19.12 20.27 11.34
CA VAL A 377 19.26 18.97 12.01
C VAL A 377 20.63 18.87 12.68
N MET A 378 21.71 19.15 11.94
CA MET A 378 23.08 19.10 12.46
C MET A 378 23.33 20.13 13.59
N ARG A 379 22.63 21.27 13.58
CA ARG A 379 22.69 22.25 14.69
C ARG A 379 21.98 21.72 15.93
N ASN A 380 20.86 21.04 15.78
CA ASN A 380 20.09 20.49 16.90
C ASN A 380 20.86 19.37 17.61
N ASP A 381 21.64 18.58 16.88
CA ASP A 381 22.45 17.51 17.49
C ASP A 381 23.59 18.06 18.38
N GLN A 382 23.98 19.34 18.21
CA GLN A 382 25.03 19.99 19.01
C GLN A 382 24.50 20.67 20.27
N ALA A 383 25.37 20.84 21.27
CA ALA A 383 25.05 21.67 22.42
C ALA A 383 24.73 23.12 21.99
N PRO A 384 23.69 23.75 22.58
CA PRO A 384 23.39 25.15 22.32
C PRO A 384 24.65 26.02 22.52
N ARG A 385 24.99 26.84 21.51
CA ARG A 385 26.15 27.73 21.62
C ARG A 385 26.03 28.61 22.86
N GLN A 386 26.99 28.51 23.76
CA GLN A 386 27.08 29.38 24.93
C GLN A 386 27.05 30.85 24.48
N ASN A 387 26.25 31.67 25.15
CA ASN A 387 26.06 33.09 24.85
C ASN A 387 25.37 33.44 23.51
N SER A 388 24.74 32.51 22.78
CA SER A 388 24.10 32.84 21.49
C SER A 388 23.05 33.94 21.60
N ASP A 389 22.23 33.91 22.65
CA ASP A 389 21.20 34.92 22.91
C ASP A 389 21.80 36.26 23.32
N ARG A 390 22.92 36.24 24.04
CA ARG A 390 23.71 37.45 24.37
C ARG A 390 24.28 38.08 23.11
N LEU A 391 24.89 37.29 22.24
CA LEU A 391 25.44 37.73 20.95
C LEU A 391 24.35 38.27 20.02
N ARG A 392 23.19 37.60 19.91
CA ARG A 392 22.04 38.10 19.13
C ARG A 392 21.44 39.38 19.68
N LYS A 393 21.38 39.53 21.02
CA LYS A 393 20.92 40.76 21.66
C LYS A 393 21.91 41.90 21.40
N ARG A 394 23.20 41.64 21.57
CA ARG A 394 24.28 42.61 21.30
C ARG A 394 24.35 43.01 19.83
N PHE A 395 24.21 42.06 18.91
CA PHE A 395 24.11 42.32 17.47
C PHE A 395 22.94 43.26 17.14
N ARG A 396 21.76 43.01 17.72
CA ARG A 396 20.58 43.89 17.52
C ARG A 396 20.81 45.29 18.09
N GLN A 397 21.49 45.40 19.24
CA GLN A 397 21.85 46.69 19.82
C GLN A 397 22.80 47.46 18.91
N LEU A 398 23.90 46.83 18.47
CA LEU A 398 24.89 47.44 17.59
C LEU A 398 24.31 47.81 16.21
N ARG A 399 23.44 46.96 15.64
CA ARG A 399 22.76 47.23 14.36
C ARG A 399 21.77 48.40 14.43
N ALA A 400 21.26 48.73 15.61
CA ALA A 400 20.33 49.84 15.81
C ALA A 400 21.03 51.21 15.90
N ILE A 401 22.36 51.23 16.04
CA ILE A 401 23.18 52.45 16.05
C ILE A 401 23.54 52.79 14.59
N PRO A 402 23.35 54.04 14.13
CA PRO A 402 23.82 54.48 12.82
C PRO A 402 25.33 54.26 12.66
N GLU A 403 25.79 53.88 11.47
CA GLU A 403 27.20 53.51 11.25
C GLU A 403 28.20 54.63 11.58
N GLU A 404 27.74 55.87 11.40
CA GLU A 404 28.46 57.12 11.71
C GLU A 404 28.68 57.31 13.22
N ASP A 405 27.80 56.74 14.05
CA ASP A 405 27.78 56.89 15.51
C ASP A 405 28.42 55.71 16.26
N LEU A 406 28.81 54.65 15.54
CA LEU A 406 29.51 53.49 16.12
C LEU A 406 30.96 53.86 16.48
N THR A 407 31.36 53.58 17.72
CA THR A 407 32.77 53.67 18.13
C THR A 407 33.63 52.61 17.42
N GLU A 408 34.95 52.83 17.35
CA GLU A 408 35.86 51.88 16.67
C GLU A 408 35.80 50.48 17.30
N ASP A 409 35.75 50.41 18.64
CA ASP A 409 35.61 49.13 19.36
C ASP A 409 34.28 48.43 19.04
N GLU A 410 33.19 49.19 18.90
CA GLU A 410 31.88 48.65 18.53
C GLU A 410 31.83 48.18 17.07
N ARG A 411 32.57 48.82 16.15
CA ARG A 411 32.72 48.36 14.76
C ARG A 411 33.48 47.04 14.69
N VAL A 412 34.56 46.92 15.44
CA VAL A 412 35.34 45.67 15.55
C VAL A 412 34.48 44.56 16.18
N GLU A 413 33.74 44.86 17.25
CA GLU A 413 32.81 43.92 17.88
C GLU A 413 31.70 43.49 16.91
N PHE A 414 31.08 44.44 16.21
CA PHE A 414 30.01 44.17 15.24
C PHE A 414 30.50 43.25 14.11
N LYS A 415 31.68 43.54 13.55
CA LYS A 415 32.31 42.70 12.53
C LYS A 415 32.60 41.29 13.05
N LYS A 416 33.16 41.15 14.25
CA LYS A 416 33.44 39.86 14.87
C LYS A 416 32.17 39.02 15.07
N ILE A 417 31.08 39.64 15.51
CA ILE A 417 29.79 38.96 15.64
C ILE A 417 29.23 38.55 14.26
N LEU A 418 29.38 39.40 13.24
CA LEU A 418 29.01 39.11 11.86
C LEU A 418 29.77 37.92 11.28
N ASP A 419 31.08 37.88 11.50
CA ASP A 419 31.94 36.79 11.04
C ASP A 419 31.61 35.47 11.75
N ASP A 420 31.36 35.49 13.08
CA ASP A 420 30.86 34.30 13.81
C ASP A 420 29.50 33.81 13.28
N PHE A 421 28.59 34.74 12.95
CA PHE A 421 27.31 34.37 12.34
C PHE A 421 27.47 33.81 10.92
N ARG A 422 28.38 34.34 10.11
CA ARG A 422 28.67 33.82 8.76
C ARG A 422 29.28 32.42 8.83
N GLU A 423 30.29 32.22 9.65
CA GLU A 423 30.92 30.92 9.87
C GLU A 423 29.90 29.91 10.42
N SER A 424 29.04 30.33 11.35
CA SER A 424 27.94 29.49 11.86
C SER A 424 26.90 29.13 10.81
N ARG A 425 26.65 30.02 9.83
CA ARG A 425 25.61 29.81 8.83
C ARG A 425 26.02 28.72 7.85
N GLY A 426 27.27 28.77 7.37
CA GLY A 426 27.79 27.83 6.38
C GLY A 426 28.36 26.51 6.91
N ARG A 427 28.48 26.34 8.23
CA ARG A 427 29.14 25.18 8.86
C ARG A 427 28.56 23.81 8.47
N PHE A 428 27.30 23.75 8.03
CA PHE A 428 26.59 22.49 7.75
C PHE A 428 25.94 22.45 6.37
N ASP A 429 26.30 23.37 5.47
CA ASP A 429 25.66 23.46 4.14
C ASP A 429 25.92 22.21 3.27
N ASP A 430 26.93 21.41 3.62
CA ASP A 430 27.23 20.15 2.93
C ASP A 430 26.30 18.98 3.33
N TYR A 431 25.53 19.12 4.41
CA TYR A 431 24.65 18.05 4.96
C TYR A 431 23.26 18.05 4.31
N GLU A 432 23.17 18.22 3.01
CA GLU A 432 21.89 18.23 2.29
C GLU A 432 21.58 16.88 1.65
N LEU A 433 20.31 16.45 1.73
CA LEU A 433 19.80 15.32 0.95
C LEU A 433 19.65 15.77 -0.52
N ARG A 434 20.76 15.75 -1.25
CA ARG A 434 20.80 16.04 -2.69
C ARG A 434 20.19 14.90 -3.50
N GLY A 435 19.79 15.17 -4.74
CA GLY A 435 19.05 14.21 -5.57
C GLY A 435 19.81 12.91 -5.85
N ASP A 436 21.14 12.96 -5.94
CA ASP A 436 22.00 11.78 -6.08
C ASP A 436 22.07 10.94 -4.79
N LEU A 437 22.20 11.57 -3.63
CA LEU A 437 22.14 10.88 -2.34
C LEU A 437 20.77 10.26 -2.09
N ARG A 438 19.67 10.97 -2.38
CA ARG A 438 18.29 10.44 -2.29
C ARG A 438 18.10 9.21 -3.18
N ARG A 439 18.62 9.25 -4.42
CA ARG A 439 18.60 8.08 -5.31
C ARG A 439 19.40 6.91 -4.73
N ALA A 440 20.59 7.15 -4.18
CA ALA A 440 21.39 6.10 -3.56
C ALA A 440 20.67 5.47 -2.35
N MET A 441 20.05 6.30 -1.50
CA MET A 441 19.21 5.84 -0.38
C MET A 441 18.04 4.96 -0.87
N ARG A 442 17.28 5.41 -1.87
CA ARG A 442 16.20 4.58 -2.45
C ARG A 442 16.74 3.26 -3.00
N MET A 443 17.84 3.31 -3.76
CA MET A 443 18.45 2.13 -4.35
C MET A 443 18.96 1.15 -3.30
N GLU A 444 19.46 1.61 -2.14
CA GLU A 444 19.83 0.74 -1.03
C GLU A 444 18.64 -0.14 -0.61
N THR A 445 17.48 0.48 -0.35
CA THR A 445 16.27 -0.24 0.05
C THR A 445 15.80 -1.22 -1.03
N GLU A 446 15.73 -0.76 -2.28
CA GLU A 446 15.31 -1.60 -3.41
C GLU A 446 16.26 -2.78 -3.62
N MET A 447 17.58 -2.57 -3.53
CA MET A 447 18.58 -3.61 -3.80
C MET A 447 18.72 -4.60 -2.64
N VAL A 448 18.55 -4.19 -1.37
CA VAL A 448 18.47 -5.13 -0.24
C VAL A 448 17.28 -6.07 -0.44
N PHE A 449 16.10 -5.53 -0.75
CA PHE A 449 14.91 -6.33 -1.02
C PHE A 449 15.09 -7.23 -2.24
N GLU A 450 15.63 -6.69 -3.36
CA GLU A 450 15.93 -7.47 -4.56
C GLU A 450 16.89 -8.63 -4.28
N ASN A 451 17.94 -8.40 -3.51
CA ASN A 451 18.93 -9.41 -3.13
C ASN A 451 18.29 -10.54 -2.32
N ILE A 452 17.44 -10.21 -1.33
CA ILE A 452 16.76 -11.21 -0.52
C ILE A 452 15.83 -12.07 -1.40
N VAL A 453 15.06 -11.45 -2.29
CA VAL A 453 14.15 -12.17 -3.19
C VAL A 453 14.90 -13.01 -4.23
N ARG A 454 15.92 -12.46 -4.90
CA ARG A 454 16.64 -13.15 -5.97
C ARG A 454 17.48 -14.33 -5.47
N GLU A 455 18.10 -14.17 -4.31
CA GLU A 455 18.97 -15.18 -3.71
C GLU A 455 18.21 -16.09 -2.72
N ASP A 456 16.88 -15.96 -2.64
CA ASP A 456 15.98 -16.71 -1.75
C ASP A 456 16.48 -16.73 -0.29
N ARG A 457 16.96 -15.58 0.20
CA ARG A 457 17.50 -15.41 1.56
C ARG A 457 16.37 -15.32 2.58
N SER A 458 16.69 -15.38 3.87
CA SER A 458 15.64 -15.21 4.88
C SER A 458 15.07 -13.79 4.81
N LEU A 459 13.74 -13.69 4.80
CA LEU A 459 13.01 -12.42 4.85
C LEU A 459 13.32 -11.62 6.13
N LEU A 460 13.76 -12.29 7.21
CA LEU A 460 14.20 -11.64 8.45
C LEU A 460 15.44 -10.75 8.26
N GLU A 461 16.20 -10.94 7.18
CA GLU A 461 17.31 -10.05 6.83
C GLU A 461 16.86 -8.63 6.46
N LEU A 462 15.56 -8.45 6.15
CA LEU A 462 14.96 -7.12 6.05
C LEU A 462 14.97 -6.41 7.41
N ILE A 463 14.77 -7.13 8.51
CA ILE A 463 14.81 -6.56 9.86
C ILE A 463 16.25 -6.43 10.34
N ASP A 464 17.03 -7.51 10.27
CA ASP A 464 18.41 -7.55 10.76
C ASP A 464 19.35 -8.29 9.82
N SER A 465 20.33 -7.57 9.27
CA SER A 465 21.33 -8.11 8.35
C SER A 465 22.72 -7.55 8.65
N ASP A 466 23.75 -8.32 8.33
CA ASP A 466 25.16 -7.93 8.47
C ASP A 466 25.72 -7.29 7.19
N TYR A 467 24.85 -6.85 6.27
CA TYR A 467 25.22 -6.26 4.99
C TYR A 467 24.23 -5.16 4.58
N THR A 468 24.63 -4.36 3.60
CA THR A 468 23.72 -3.45 2.87
C THR A 468 24.26 -3.16 1.46
N PHE A 469 23.59 -2.33 0.67
CA PHE A 469 24.07 -1.87 -0.63
C PHE A 469 24.52 -0.42 -0.57
N LEU A 470 25.78 -0.15 -0.94
CA LEU A 470 26.36 1.19 -0.89
C LEU A 470 27.09 1.53 -2.19
N ASN A 471 27.08 2.81 -2.54
CA ASN A 471 28.10 3.44 -3.37
C ASN A 471 28.93 4.41 -2.51
N GLU A 472 29.99 4.99 -3.07
CA GLU A 472 30.91 5.86 -2.31
C GLU A 472 30.20 7.01 -1.59
N ARG A 473 29.19 7.60 -2.24
CA ARG A 473 28.44 8.74 -1.68
C ARG A 473 27.64 8.34 -0.45
N LEU A 474 26.90 7.23 -0.53
CA LEU A 474 26.12 6.74 0.60
C LEU A 474 27.02 6.19 1.72
N ALA A 475 28.12 5.52 1.36
CA ALA A 475 29.11 5.05 2.32
C ALA A 475 29.72 6.20 3.13
N LYS A 476 30.12 7.31 2.47
CA LYS A 476 30.57 8.53 3.15
C LYS A 476 29.49 9.11 4.07
N HIS A 477 28.23 9.14 3.61
CA HIS A 477 27.10 9.61 4.43
C HIS A 477 26.86 8.75 5.67
N TYR A 478 27.13 7.45 5.59
CA TYR A 478 27.04 6.52 6.72
C TYR A 478 28.33 6.35 7.52
N ASN A 479 29.40 7.04 7.13
CA ASN A 479 30.74 6.86 7.71
C ASN A 479 31.24 5.40 7.63
N ILE A 480 31.04 4.77 6.47
CA ILE A 480 31.56 3.44 6.13
C ILE A 480 32.71 3.62 5.15
N GLU A 481 33.88 3.07 5.50
CA GLU A 481 35.11 3.17 4.72
C GLU A 481 35.15 2.10 3.60
N ASP A 482 36.18 2.15 2.74
CA ASP A 482 36.48 1.14 1.71
C ASP A 482 35.42 0.93 0.61
N VAL A 483 34.60 1.95 0.29
CA VAL A 483 33.65 1.94 -0.84
C VAL A 483 33.93 3.11 -1.79
N GLU A 484 34.37 2.84 -3.02
CA GLU A 484 34.74 3.85 -4.02
C GLU A 484 33.91 3.76 -5.31
N GLY A 485 33.56 4.89 -5.95
CA GLY A 485 32.79 4.94 -7.19
C GLY A 485 31.27 5.00 -7.02
N ASP A 486 30.58 5.34 -8.12
CA ASP A 486 29.14 5.66 -8.12
C ASP A 486 28.20 4.44 -8.13
N GLU A 487 28.70 3.26 -8.51
CA GLU A 487 27.91 2.02 -8.60
C GLU A 487 27.58 1.46 -7.22
N MET A 488 26.32 1.08 -7.02
CA MET A 488 25.87 0.40 -5.81
C MET A 488 26.42 -1.04 -5.77
N ARG A 489 26.89 -1.49 -4.62
CA ARG A 489 27.38 -2.86 -4.42
C ARG A 489 27.00 -3.39 -3.05
N LEU A 490 26.92 -4.71 -2.94
CA LEU A 490 26.78 -5.41 -1.67
C LEU A 490 28.03 -5.17 -0.82
N VAL A 491 27.85 -4.66 0.39
CA VAL A 491 28.91 -4.36 1.36
C VAL A 491 28.59 -5.07 2.67
N LYS A 492 29.54 -5.87 3.14
CA LYS A 492 29.48 -6.45 4.49
C LYS A 492 29.77 -5.36 5.51
N LEU A 493 28.90 -5.24 6.50
CA LEU A 493 29.01 -4.23 7.55
C LEU A 493 30.07 -4.65 8.58
N PRO A 494 30.77 -3.69 9.22
CA PRO A 494 31.67 -3.98 10.32
C PRO A 494 30.98 -4.71 11.47
N GLU A 495 31.75 -5.52 12.21
CA GLU A 495 31.23 -6.20 13.41
C GLU A 495 30.72 -5.18 14.43
N GLY A 496 29.55 -5.45 15.02
CA GLY A 496 28.90 -4.55 15.98
C GLY A 496 28.26 -3.30 15.35
N SER A 497 28.22 -3.19 14.02
CA SER A 497 27.54 -2.10 13.32
C SER A 497 26.09 -1.95 13.77
N VAL A 498 25.67 -0.70 13.92
CA VAL A 498 24.27 -0.33 14.17
C VAL A 498 23.44 -0.26 12.88
N ARG A 499 24.09 -0.39 11.71
CA ARG A 499 23.42 -0.49 10.41
C ARG A 499 23.00 -1.94 10.13
N GLY A 500 22.30 -2.13 9.03
CA GLY A 500 21.76 -3.43 8.62
C GLY A 500 20.28 -3.52 8.88
N GLY A 501 19.56 -4.14 7.95
CA GLY A 501 18.10 -4.09 7.88
C GLY A 501 17.54 -2.71 7.50
N ILE A 502 16.27 -2.68 7.12
CA ILE A 502 15.58 -1.51 6.56
C ILE A 502 15.36 -0.39 7.59
N LEU A 503 15.28 -0.73 8.87
CA LEU A 503 15.00 0.23 9.96
C LEU A 503 16.14 1.22 10.18
N THR A 504 17.35 0.86 9.75
CA THR A 504 18.56 1.67 9.93
C THR A 504 18.99 2.38 8.64
N GLN A 505 18.22 2.26 7.57
CA GLN A 505 18.49 2.90 6.28
C GLN A 505 18.08 4.37 6.29
N GLY A 506 18.86 5.20 5.62
CA GLY A 506 18.64 6.65 5.53
C GLY A 506 17.30 7.01 4.90
N THR A 507 16.82 6.19 3.97
CA THR A 507 15.48 6.29 3.37
C THR A 507 14.38 6.32 4.42
N MET A 508 14.28 5.26 5.23
CA MET A 508 13.25 5.13 6.26
C MET A 508 13.40 6.24 7.30
N LEU A 509 14.63 6.49 7.76
CA LEU A 509 14.92 7.46 8.81
C LEU A 509 14.57 8.90 8.42
N ALA A 510 14.75 9.27 7.15
CA ALA A 510 14.41 10.59 6.64
C ALA A 510 12.91 10.73 6.32
N VAL A 511 12.28 9.72 5.70
CA VAL A 511 10.84 9.74 5.35
C VAL A 511 9.95 9.76 6.61
N THR A 512 10.42 9.18 7.70
CA THR A 512 9.73 9.17 9.00
C THR A 512 10.12 10.35 9.91
N SER A 513 10.78 11.38 9.39
CA SER A 513 11.18 12.57 10.15
C SER A 513 10.32 13.80 9.84
N ASN A 514 10.54 14.87 10.61
CA ASN A 514 10.05 16.21 10.30
C ASN A 514 11.18 17.02 9.61
N PRO A 515 10.87 18.16 8.98
CA PRO A 515 11.89 18.92 8.26
C PRO A 515 13.14 19.26 9.06
N ASP A 516 12.99 19.68 10.31
CA ASP A 516 14.13 20.15 11.11
C ASP A 516 14.57 19.16 12.20
N ARG A 517 13.91 18.00 12.35
CA ARG A 517 14.14 17.07 13.48
C ARG A 517 13.55 15.67 13.25
N THR A 518 13.95 14.71 14.07
CA THR A 518 13.40 13.35 14.11
C THR A 518 11.95 13.31 14.60
N SER A 519 11.30 12.15 14.46
CA SER A 519 9.96 11.90 15.01
C SER A 519 9.82 10.44 15.46
N PRO A 520 9.98 10.16 16.77
CA PRO A 520 9.77 8.81 17.33
C PRO A 520 8.38 8.27 17.01
N VAL A 521 7.35 9.11 17.09
CA VAL A 521 5.97 8.73 16.76
C VAL A 521 5.84 8.20 15.33
N LYS A 522 6.36 8.93 14.32
CA LYS A 522 6.32 8.48 12.92
C LYS A 522 7.17 7.23 12.67
N ARG A 523 8.30 7.10 13.37
CA ARG A 523 9.20 5.94 13.28
C ARG A 523 8.57 4.68 13.90
N GLY A 524 7.98 4.80 15.09
CA GLY A 524 7.25 3.73 15.75
C GLY A 524 6.01 3.32 14.97
N LEU A 525 5.25 4.29 14.46
CA LEU A 525 4.11 4.02 13.57
C LEU A 525 4.53 3.25 12.32
N PHE A 526 5.67 3.60 11.71
CA PHE A 526 6.20 2.84 10.58
C PHE A 526 6.45 1.38 10.94
N ILE A 527 7.08 1.11 12.09
CA ILE A 527 7.34 -0.26 12.56
C ILE A 527 6.02 -1.01 12.80
N LEU A 528 5.07 -0.40 13.50
CA LEU A 528 3.77 -1.03 13.78
C LEU A 528 2.98 -1.36 12.51
N ASP A 529 2.91 -0.45 11.54
CA ASP A 529 2.13 -0.64 10.31
C ASP A 529 2.85 -1.52 9.27
N ASN A 530 4.16 -1.35 9.10
CA ASN A 530 4.90 -1.95 7.99
C ASN A 530 5.71 -3.18 8.38
N ILE A 531 5.98 -3.39 9.68
CA ILE A 531 6.71 -4.55 10.18
C ILE A 531 5.79 -5.47 10.98
N LEU A 532 5.04 -4.94 11.97
CA LEU A 532 4.26 -5.77 12.90
C LEU A 532 2.80 -5.99 12.49
N GLY A 533 2.27 -5.24 11.52
CA GLY A 533 0.89 -5.38 11.05
C GLY A 533 -0.17 -4.98 12.09
N THR A 534 0.21 -4.18 13.09
CA THR A 534 -0.65 -3.71 14.17
C THR A 534 -0.67 -2.18 14.22
N PRO A 535 -1.23 -1.50 13.21
CA PRO A 535 -1.33 -0.05 13.25
C PRO A 535 -2.19 0.41 14.45
N PRO A 536 -1.83 1.52 15.13
CA PRO A 536 -2.67 2.12 16.15
C PRO A 536 -3.92 2.77 15.51
N PRO A 537 -4.98 3.02 16.30
CA PRO A 537 -6.13 3.79 15.83
C PRO A 537 -5.71 5.21 15.40
N PRO A 538 -6.48 5.87 14.52
CA PRO A 538 -6.19 7.24 14.10
C PRO A 538 -6.18 8.18 15.31
N PRO A 539 -5.33 9.23 15.30
CA PRO A 539 -5.26 10.16 16.41
C PRO A 539 -6.58 10.92 16.59
N PRO A 540 -6.99 11.22 17.83
CA PRO A 540 -8.10 12.12 18.11
C PRO A 540 -8.01 13.46 17.37
N PRO A 541 -9.14 14.08 17.00
CA PRO A 541 -9.13 15.39 16.35
C PRO A 541 -8.57 16.47 17.31
N ASN A 542 -7.85 17.45 16.75
CA ASN A 542 -7.33 18.65 17.44
C ASN A 542 -6.21 18.44 18.47
N ILE A 543 -5.36 17.41 18.32
CA ILE A 543 -4.19 17.24 19.19
C ILE A 543 -3.12 18.32 18.87
N PRO A 544 -2.60 19.05 19.88
CA PRO A 544 -1.49 19.99 19.70
C PRO A 544 -0.25 19.32 19.14
N ALA A 545 0.53 20.02 18.31
CA ALA A 545 1.77 19.45 17.78
C ALA A 545 2.77 19.20 18.92
N LEU A 546 3.70 18.25 18.75
CA LEU A 546 4.79 18.03 19.72
C LEU A 546 5.63 19.31 19.95
N GLU A 547 5.62 20.22 18.97
CA GLU A 547 6.23 21.56 18.99
C GLU A 547 5.57 22.52 19.98
N ASP A 548 4.35 22.19 20.40
CA ASP A 548 3.57 22.97 21.35
C ASP A 548 3.89 22.61 22.81
N ALA A 549 4.59 21.50 23.05
CA ALA A 549 4.97 21.03 24.38
C ALA A 549 5.98 21.97 25.08
N GLY A 550 5.67 22.37 26.31
CA GLY A 550 6.52 23.22 27.16
C GLY A 550 6.47 24.73 26.83
N THR A 551 7.21 25.54 27.61
CA THR A 551 7.33 26.99 27.36
C THR A 551 8.31 27.30 26.22
N ARG A 552 8.26 28.51 25.65
CA ARG A 552 9.14 28.94 24.55
C ARG A 552 10.65 28.82 24.86
N SER A 553 11.03 28.87 26.13
CA SER A 553 12.42 28.70 26.58
C SER A 553 12.81 27.22 26.64
N GLU A 554 11.91 26.38 27.14
CA GLU A 554 12.09 24.93 27.26
C GLU A 554 12.14 24.22 25.90
N LYS A 555 11.29 24.66 24.96
CA LYS A 555 11.25 24.16 23.56
C LYS A 555 12.59 24.21 22.81
N ARG A 556 13.54 25.03 23.26
CA ARG A 556 14.87 25.18 22.62
C ARG A 556 15.96 24.29 23.23
N THR A 557 15.63 23.59 24.30
CA THR A 557 16.59 22.83 25.12
C THR A 557 16.13 21.42 25.42
N PHE A 558 14.84 21.12 25.21
CA PHE A 558 14.32 19.78 25.36
C PHE A 558 14.86 18.87 24.26
N THR A 559 15.32 17.70 24.68
CA THR A 559 15.47 16.57 23.76
C THR A 559 14.09 16.15 23.25
N ILE A 560 14.08 15.42 22.15
CA ILE A 560 12.87 14.79 21.64
C ILE A 560 12.22 13.87 22.67
N ALA A 561 13.02 13.12 23.43
CA ALA A 561 12.52 12.25 24.50
C ALA A 561 11.84 13.05 25.62
N GLU A 562 12.42 14.17 26.06
CA GLU A 562 11.82 15.06 27.07
C GLU A 562 10.53 15.71 26.57
N ALA A 563 10.52 16.19 25.31
CA ALA A 563 9.32 16.77 24.70
C ALA A 563 8.19 15.75 24.58
N LEU A 564 8.51 14.51 24.19
CA LEU A 564 7.57 13.41 24.10
C LEU A 564 7.05 13.00 25.48
N ALA A 565 7.93 12.94 26.50
CA ALA A 565 7.56 12.65 27.89
C ALA A 565 6.52 13.65 28.44
N VAL A 566 6.65 14.94 28.11
CA VAL A 566 5.66 15.96 28.46
C VAL A 566 4.33 15.73 27.71
N HIS A 567 4.40 15.36 26.42
CA HIS A 567 3.21 15.14 25.60
C HIS A 567 2.39 13.91 26.05
N ARG A 568 3.05 12.83 26.46
CA ARG A 568 2.41 11.58 26.91
C ARG A 568 1.89 11.61 28.35
N ALA A 569 2.09 12.72 29.08
CA ALA A 569 1.61 12.84 30.46
C ALA A 569 0.07 12.89 30.54
N GLU A 570 -0.62 13.17 29.43
CA GLU A 570 -2.08 13.12 29.35
C GLU A 570 -2.59 11.67 29.18
N PRO A 571 -3.55 11.21 30.01
CA PRO A 571 -4.06 9.84 29.96
C PRO A 571 -4.57 9.41 28.57
N LEU A 572 -5.25 10.32 27.86
CA LEU A 572 -5.79 10.09 26.51
C LEU A 572 -4.72 9.79 25.45
N CYS A 573 -3.46 10.20 25.68
CA CYS A 573 -2.36 9.99 24.75
C CYS A 573 -1.54 8.75 25.11
N SER A 574 -1.46 8.42 26.41
CA SER A 574 -0.56 7.37 26.91
C SER A 574 -0.78 5.98 26.29
N SER A 575 -2.03 5.57 26.07
CA SER A 575 -2.37 4.23 25.56
C SER A 575 -1.78 3.93 24.17
N CYS A 576 -1.81 4.90 23.26
CA CYS A 576 -1.23 4.74 21.92
C CYS A 576 0.29 4.92 21.93
N HIS A 577 0.78 5.85 22.75
CA HIS A 577 2.21 6.18 22.83
C HIS A 577 3.04 5.05 23.45
N ASN A 578 2.49 4.30 24.40
CA ASN A 578 3.18 3.14 25.00
C ASN A 578 3.56 2.08 23.96
N ARG A 579 2.81 1.95 22.85
CA ARG A 579 3.13 1.03 21.74
C ARG A 579 4.16 1.56 20.75
N MET A 580 4.10 2.86 20.45
CA MET A 580 4.90 3.46 19.37
C MET A 580 6.23 4.04 19.85
N ASP A 581 6.20 4.69 21.01
CA ASP A 581 7.32 5.53 21.46
C ASP A 581 8.58 4.71 21.73
N PRO A 582 8.54 3.54 22.40
CA PRO A 582 9.75 2.73 22.60
C PRO A 582 10.40 2.36 21.27
N LEU A 583 9.62 1.89 20.29
CA LEU A 583 10.07 1.55 18.94
C LEU A 583 10.72 2.74 18.23
N GLY A 584 10.11 3.91 18.35
CA GLY A 584 10.61 5.14 17.74
C GLY A 584 11.86 5.71 18.42
N LEU A 585 11.93 5.65 19.75
CA LEU A 585 13.05 6.13 20.56
C LEU A 585 14.30 5.29 20.36
N ALA A 586 14.16 3.97 20.14
CA ALA A 586 15.27 3.09 19.77
C ALA A 586 16.06 3.59 18.54
N LEU A 587 15.39 4.33 17.65
CA LEU A 587 15.98 4.89 16.43
C LEU A 587 16.58 6.29 16.62
N GLU A 588 16.46 6.91 17.80
CA GLU A 588 16.94 8.28 18.03
C GLU A 588 18.47 8.42 18.05
N GLN A 589 19.21 7.31 18.04
CA GLN A 589 20.63 7.28 17.67
C GLN A 589 20.90 7.74 16.23
N PHE A 590 19.87 7.84 15.38
CA PHE A 590 19.97 8.42 14.05
C PHE A 590 19.17 9.72 13.97
N ASN A 591 19.79 10.77 13.44
CA ASN A 591 19.12 12.04 13.16
C ASN A 591 18.21 11.95 11.92
N ALA A 592 17.56 13.06 11.56
CA ALA A 592 16.63 13.10 10.43
C ALA A 592 17.28 12.93 9.05
N LEU A 593 18.61 13.07 8.94
CA LEU A 593 19.37 12.73 7.74
C LEU A 593 19.74 11.25 7.68
N GLY A 594 19.39 10.48 8.72
CA GLY A 594 19.82 9.10 8.90
C GLY A 594 21.29 8.97 9.27
N ILE A 595 21.94 10.02 9.75
CA ILE A 595 23.33 10.02 10.24
C ILE A 595 23.31 9.67 11.74
N LEU A 596 24.35 8.96 12.21
CA LEU A 596 24.51 8.64 13.62
C LEU A 596 24.75 9.90 14.45
N ARG A 597 24.13 9.97 15.63
CA ARG A 597 24.33 11.02 16.62
C ARG A 597 24.42 10.42 18.02
N GLU A 598 25.24 11.04 18.85
CA GLU A 598 25.37 10.71 20.28
C GLU A 598 24.53 11.63 21.15
N THR A 599 24.24 12.84 20.66
CA THR A 599 23.53 13.87 21.42
C THR A 599 22.40 14.51 20.65
N ASP A 600 21.37 14.92 21.39
CA ASP A 600 20.28 15.80 20.96
C ASP A 600 20.27 17.02 21.88
N HIS A 601 20.41 18.22 21.30
CA HIS A 601 20.62 19.47 22.03
C HIS A 601 21.77 19.41 23.06
N GLY A 602 22.81 18.64 22.75
CA GLY A 602 23.99 18.43 23.62
C GLY A 602 23.77 17.50 24.82
N LYS A 603 22.60 16.87 24.92
CA LYS A 603 22.32 15.82 25.91
C LYS A 603 22.39 14.45 25.24
N PRO A 604 22.81 13.37 25.93
CA PRO A 604 22.81 12.03 25.35
C PRO A 604 21.44 11.63 24.81
N VAL A 605 21.43 10.97 23.65
CA VAL A 605 20.20 10.37 23.11
C VAL A 605 19.74 9.20 23.98
N VAL A 606 18.42 9.01 24.09
CA VAL A 606 17.81 7.89 24.81
C VAL A 606 17.33 6.87 23.79
N THR A 607 17.86 5.65 23.86
CA THR A 607 17.53 4.55 22.93
C THR A 607 17.00 3.31 23.64
N GLU A 608 17.12 3.23 24.96
CA GLU A 608 16.59 2.13 25.75
C GLU A 608 15.07 2.23 25.89
N GLY A 609 14.41 1.08 25.99
CA GLY A 609 12.96 1.00 26.12
C GLY A 609 12.47 -0.40 26.42
N GLU A 610 11.17 -0.48 26.65
CA GLU A 610 10.43 -1.72 26.90
C GLU A 610 9.22 -1.75 25.95
N LEU A 611 9.03 -2.86 25.25
CA LEU A 611 7.84 -3.08 24.43
C LEU A 611 6.63 -3.32 25.33
N ILE A 612 5.42 -3.08 24.82
CA ILE A 612 4.18 -3.32 25.58
C ILE A 612 3.99 -4.80 25.96
N THR A 613 4.65 -5.70 25.23
CA THR A 613 4.73 -7.14 25.46
C THR A 613 5.75 -7.54 26.53
N GLY A 614 6.56 -6.58 27.02
CA GLY A 614 7.46 -6.73 28.18
C GLY A 614 8.95 -6.90 27.84
N GLU A 615 9.31 -7.06 26.57
CA GLU A 615 10.69 -7.21 26.12
C GLU A 615 11.46 -5.88 26.28
N GLN A 616 12.63 -5.95 26.91
CA GLN A 616 13.49 -4.79 27.14
C GLN A 616 14.65 -4.75 26.14
N PHE A 617 15.02 -3.55 25.71
CA PHE A 617 16.16 -3.32 24.83
C PHE A 617 16.90 -2.04 25.21
N THR A 618 18.20 -2.01 24.92
CA THR A 618 19.07 -0.85 25.18
C THR A 618 19.33 0.01 23.94
N ASP A 619 19.26 -0.59 22.76
CA ASP A 619 19.50 0.10 21.49
C ASP A 619 18.79 -0.57 20.29
N ILE A 620 18.99 -0.02 19.10
CA ILE A 620 18.38 -0.54 17.87
C ILE A 620 18.83 -1.96 17.52
N ARG A 621 20.03 -2.40 17.92
CA ARG A 621 20.54 -3.73 17.59
C ARG A 621 19.78 -4.78 18.39
N GLU A 622 19.54 -4.51 19.66
CA GLU A 622 18.67 -5.36 20.50
C GLU A 622 17.23 -5.36 20.01
N LEU A 623 16.67 -4.18 19.68
CA LEU A 623 15.31 -4.12 19.14
C LEU A 623 15.17 -4.92 17.83
N LYS A 624 16.09 -4.74 16.87
CA LYS A 624 16.09 -5.50 15.61
C LYS A 624 16.13 -7.01 15.87
N ARG A 625 16.94 -7.45 16.84
CA ARG A 625 17.04 -8.86 17.22
C ARG A 625 15.70 -9.37 17.77
N ILE A 626 15.10 -8.65 18.73
CA ILE A 626 13.78 -8.98 19.30
C ILE A 626 12.73 -9.09 18.18
N LEU A 627 12.68 -8.12 17.27
CA LEU A 627 11.75 -8.17 16.13
C LEU A 627 12.00 -9.37 15.20
N ALA A 628 13.26 -9.75 14.98
CA ALA A 628 13.64 -10.86 14.12
C ALA A 628 13.53 -12.24 14.79
N THR A 629 13.50 -12.32 16.13
CA THR A 629 13.47 -13.60 16.86
C THR A 629 12.17 -13.83 17.63
N GLU A 630 11.63 -12.82 18.28
CA GLU A 630 10.45 -12.94 19.15
C GLU A 630 9.16 -12.52 18.41
N HIS A 631 9.24 -11.57 17.48
CA HIS A 631 8.09 -11.10 16.66
C HIS A 631 8.18 -11.44 15.17
N HIS A 632 8.88 -12.52 14.81
CA HIS A 632 9.08 -12.90 13.41
C HIS A 632 7.77 -13.35 12.74
N THR A 633 6.87 -13.97 13.49
CA THR A 633 5.57 -14.43 12.98
C THR A 633 4.66 -13.25 12.62
N GLU A 634 4.62 -12.19 13.44
CA GLU A 634 3.90 -10.94 13.15
C GLU A 634 4.50 -10.27 11.90
N PHE A 635 5.82 -10.31 11.75
CA PHE A 635 6.47 -9.84 10.54
C PHE A 635 6.08 -10.63 9.29
N TYR A 636 6.12 -11.96 9.34
CA TYR A 636 5.69 -12.79 8.22
C TYR A 636 4.22 -12.57 7.88
N ARG A 637 3.36 -12.41 8.87
CA ARG A 637 1.94 -12.10 8.67
C ARG A 637 1.77 -10.74 8.02
N CYS A 638 2.40 -9.69 8.54
CA CYS A 638 2.35 -8.34 7.98
C CYS A 638 2.82 -8.33 6.52
N LEU A 639 3.98 -8.91 6.24
CA LEU A 639 4.52 -9.02 4.89
C LEU A 639 3.59 -9.81 3.96
N THR A 640 3.03 -10.92 4.44
CA THR A 640 2.08 -11.74 3.65
C THR A 640 0.83 -10.95 3.29
N GLU A 641 0.24 -10.22 4.24
CA GLU A 641 -0.90 -9.34 4.00
C GLU A 641 -0.54 -8.25 2.98
N LYS A 642 0.56 -7.52 3.18
CA LYS A 642 1.00 -6.45 2.26
C LYS A 642 1.26 -6.99 0.84
N MET A 643 1.87 -8.18 0.73
CA MET A 643 2.13 -8.82 -0.56
C MET A 643 0.85 -9.31 -1.25
N LEU A 644 -0.11 -9.88 -0.51
CA LEU A 644 -1.41 -10.26 -1.04
C LEU A 644 -2.20 -9.04 -1.52
N ILE A 645 -2.22 -7.95 -0.75
CA ILE A 645 -2.85 -6.68 -1.16
C ILE A 645 -2.30 -6.24 -2.51
N TYR A 646 -0.98 -6.22 -2.66
CA TYR A 646 -0.32 -5.81 -3.89
C TYR A 646 -0.59 -6.77 -5.06
N ALA A 647 -0.54 -8.09 -4.82
CA ALA A 647 -0.73 -9.12 -5.85
C ALA A 647 -2.18 -9.15 -6.36
N LEU A 648 -3.15 -9.04 -5.46
CA LEU A 648 -4.59 -9.11 -5.76
C LEU A 648 -5.13 -7.75 -6.21
N GLY A 649 -4.56 -6.64 -5.74
CA GLY A 649 -5.06 -5.29 -6.00
C GLY A 649 -6.36 -4.95 -5.26
N ARG A 650 -6.53 -5.49 -4.05
CA ARG A 650 -7.65 -5.21 -3.14
C ARG A 650 -7.20 -5.25 -1.67
N GLY A 651 -8.01 -4.70 -0.77
CA GLY A 651 -7.80 -4.89 0.67
C GLY A 651 -7.91 -6.35 1.09
N ILE A 652 -7.33 -6.66 2.26
CA ILE A 652 -7.45 -7.96 2.93
C ILE A 652 -8.54 -7.87 3.99
N ASP A 653 -9.41 -8.85 4.01
CA ASP A 653 -10.54 -8.93 4.94
C ASP A 653 -10.49 -10.24 5.76
N TYR A 654 -11.50 -10.49 6.57
CA TYR A 654 -11.54 -11.67 7.44
C TYR A 654 -11.60 -13.00 6.66
N HIS A 655 -12.04 -12.97 5.39
CA HIS A 655 -12.10 -14.17 4.55
C HIS A 655 -10.72 -14.68 4.14
N ASP A 656 -9.72 -13.79 4.12
CA ASP A 656 -8.35 -14.13 3.75
C ASP A 656 -7.56 -14.77 4.92
N THR A 657 -8.13 -14.84 6.13
CA THR A 657 -7.42 -15.30 7.35
C THR A 657 -6.78 -16.67 7.17
N GLU A 658 -7.51 -17.67 6.63
CA GLU A 658 -6.96 -19.02 6.39
C GLU A 658 -5.84 -19.01 5.36
N THR A 659 -5.97 -18.19 4.31
CA THR A 659 -4.94 -18.05 3.28
C THR A 659 -3.67 -17.46 3.88
N VAL A 660 -3.78 -16.40 4.70
CA VAL A 660 -2.63 -15.78 5.37
C VAL A 660 -1.98 -16.76 6.34
N ASP A 661 -2.78 -17.46 7.16
CA ASP A 661 -2.28 -18.43 8.15
C ASP A 661 -1.48 -19.56 7.48
N ALA A 662 -2.02 -20.15 6.42
CA ALA A 662 -1.35 -21.23 5.69
C ALA A 662 0.00 -20.78 5.09
N ILE A 663 0.08 -19.54 4.59
CA ILE A 663 1.33 -18.99 4.04
C ILE A 663 2.34 -18.71 5.16
N VAL A 664 1.89 -18.15 6.29
CA VAL A 664 2.74 -17.86 7.45
C VAL A 664 3.32 -19.15 8.02
N GLU A 665 2.52 -20.21 8.17
CA GLU A 665 3.00 -21.53 8.64
C GLU A 665 4.09 -22.09 7.71
N GLN A 666 3.91 -21.98 6.39
CA GLN A 666 4.91 -22.40 5.42
C GLN A 666 6.17 -21.54 5.49
N LEU A 667 6.04 -20.24 5.75
CA LEU A 667 7.18 -19.34 5.94
C LEU A 667 7.98 -19.72 7.18
N GLU A 668 7.32 -19.96 8.31
CA GLU A 668 7.97 -20.46 9.54
C GLU A 668 8.75 -21.74 9.28
N ALA A 669 8.11 -22.74 8.65
CA ALA A 669 8.72 -24.02 8.33
C ALA A 669 9.94 -23.91 7.38
N SER A 670 9.99 -22.86 6.56
CA SER A 670 11.08 -22.63 5.60
C SER A 670 12.22 -21.75 6.12
N GLY A 671 12.06 -21.13 7.29
CA GLY A 671 12.95 -20.08 7.79
C GLY A 671 12.81 -18.75 7.04
N GLY A 672 11.60 -18.45 6.56
CA GLY A 672 11.24 -17.19 5.93
C GLY A 672 11.70 -17.04 4.48
N ARG A 673 11.53 -18.05 3.63
CA ARG A 673 11.99 -17.99 2.23
C ARG A 673 11.01 -17.21 1.33
N PRO A 674 11.46 -16.20 0.57
CA PRO A 674 10.62 -15.50 -0.40
C PRO A 674 9.95 -16.44 -1.40
N SER A 675 10.66 -17.47 -1.88
CA SER A 675 10.11 -18.44 -2.83
C SER A 675 8.86 -19.15 -2.29
N VAL A 676 8.79 -19.39 -0.98
CA VAL A 676 7.62 -19.95 -0.29
C VAL A 676 6.48 -18.94 -0.23
N LEU A 677 6.76 -17.68 0.11
CA LEU A 677 5.75 -16.61 0.09
C LEU A 677 5.12 -16.46 -1.30
N PHE A 678 5.94 -16.33 -2.36
CA PHE A 678 5.42 -16.16 -3.72
C PHE A 678 4.61 -17.38 -4.18
N LYS A 679 5.10 -18.60 -3.90
CA LYS A 679 4.38 -19.84 -4.24
C LYS A 679 3.06 -19.95 -3.46
N GLY A 680 3.07 -19.63 -2.18
CA GLY A 680 1.88 -19.62 -1.33
C GLY A 680 0.81 -18.67 -1.87
N ILE A 681 1.21 -17.46 -2.27
CA ILE A 681 0.30 -16.47 -2.88
C ILE A 681 -0.28 -16.97 -4.19
N VAL A 682 0.55 -17.35 -5.17
CA VAL A 682 0.04 -17.73 -6.51
C VAL A 682 -0.79 -19.01 -6.48
N ASN A 683 -0.56 -19.89 -5.50
CA ASN A 683 -1.34 -21.11 -5.30
C ASN A 683 -2.59 -20.91 -4.44
N SER A 684 -2.74 -19.76 -3.77
CA SER A 684 -3.87 -19.50 -2.87
C SER A 684 -5.22 -19.48 -3.60
N ALA A 685 -6.29 -19.73 -2.83
CA ALA A 685 -7.66 -19.55 -3.32
C ALA A 685 -7.89 -18.12 -3.82
N ALA A 686 -7.43 -17.11 -3.07
CA ALA A 686 -7.59 -15.70 -3.43
C ALA A 686 -6.98 -15.34 -4.80
N PHE A 687 -5.87 -16.00 -5.17
CA PHE A 687 -5.23 -15.77 -6.45
C PHE A 687 -5.83 -16.58 -7.61
N GLN A 688 -6.32 -17.80 -7.34
CA GLN A 688 -6.74 -18.75 -8.37
C GLN A 688 -8.26 -18.91 -8.57
N LYS A 689 -9.06 -18.43 -7.61
CA LYS A 689 -10.51 -18.61 -7.56
C LYS A 689 -11.21 -17.26 -7.38
N THR A 690 -12.53 -17.27 -7.58
CA THR A 690 -13.45 -16.18 -7.25
C THR A 690 -14.72 -16.77 -6.63
N ARG A 691 -15.45 -15.95 -5.87
CA ARG A 691 -16.82 -16.31 -5.48
C ARG A 691 -17.68 -16.42 -6.73
N SER A 692 -18.38 -17.54 -6.84
CA SER A 692 -19.35 -17.77 -7.92
C SER A 692 -20.45 -16.70 -7.84
N ALA A 693 -20.84 -16.09 -8.97
CA ALA A 693 -21.90 -15.06 -9.00
C ALA A 693 -23.30 -15.58 -8.57
N LYS A 694 -23.43 -16.88 -8.30
CA LYS A 694 -24.66 -17.50 -7.83
C LYS A 694 -24.66 -17.51 -6.30
N PRO A 695 -25.52 -16.75 -5.61
CA PRO A 695 -25.66 -16.88 -4.18
C PRO A 695 -26.11 -18.32 -3.84
N PRO A 696 -25.64 -18.91 -2.72
CA PRO A 696 -26.21 -20.15 -2.22
C PRO A 696 -27.69 -19.90 -1.89
N ASP A 697 -28.57 -20.63 -2.56
CA ASP A 697 -30.02 -20.70 -2.37
C ASP A 697 -30.80 -19.37 -2.43
N THR A 698 -31.06 -18.88 -3.64
CA THR A 698 -32.35 -18.23 -3.92
C THR A 698 -33.27 -19.25 -4.57
N VAL A 699 -34.24 -19.75 -3.81
CA VAL A 699 -35.39 -20.49 -4.33
C VAL A 699 -36.01 -19.65 -5.46
N ASP A 700 -36.04 -20.24 -6.64
CA ASP A 700 -36.55 -19.64 -7.87
C ASP A 700 -38.06 -19.39 -7.78
N LEU A 701 -38.46 -18.24 -7.24
CA LEU A 701 -39.85 -17.78 -7.17
C LEU A 701 -40.36 -17.17 -8.50
N ARG A 702 -39.61 -17.28 -9.60
CA ARG A 702 -40.01 -16.72 -10.91
C ARG A 702 -40.65 -17.73 -11.86
N ARG A 703 -41.08 -18.87 -11.34
CA ARG A 703 -41.80 -19.90 -12.10
C ARG A 703 -43.24 -20.09 -11.64
N GLU A 704 -43.95 -19.02 -11.25
CA GLU A 704 -45.40 -19.09 -10.95
C GLU A 704 -46.21 -17.81 -11.24
N ALA A 705 -45.66 -16.83 -11.98
CA ALA A 705 -46.41 -15.62 -12.36
C ALA A 705 -46.63 -15.52 -13.88
N GLY A 706 -46.93 -16.65 -14.52
CA GLY A 706 -47.37 -16.73 -15.90
C GLY A 706 -48.84 -17.05 -15.99
N GLU A 707 -49.72 -16.16 -15.51
CA GLU A 707 -51.12 -16.06 -15.92
C GLU A 707 -51.74 -14.77 -15.34
N VAL A 708 -52.54 -14.10 -16.18
CA VAL A 708 -53.39 -12.93 -15.93
C VAL A 708 -52.83 -11.55 -16.33
N LEU A 709 -53.31 -11.15 -17.52
CA LEU A 709 -53.45 -9.83 -18.17
C LEU A 709 -52.31 -9.30 -19.04
#